data_AF-A0A0E0IA86-F1
#
_entry.id   AF-A0A0E0IA86-F1
#
_cell.length_a   1.000
_cell.length_b   1.000
_cell.length_c   1.000
_cell.angle_alpha   90.00
_cell.angle_beta   90.00
_cell.angle_gamma   90.00
#
_symmetry.space_group_name_H-M   'P 1'
#
loop_
_entity.id
_entity.type
_entity.pdbx_description
1 polymer ?
#
loop_
_entity_poly.entity_id
_entity_poly.type
_entity_poly.pdbx_seq_one_letter_code
_entity_poly.pdbx_strand_id
1 'polypeptide(L)'
;MEEEQSPRLAAGEPERKLEDGVTDADAEDPGCTGNGAMSSLEQPLLKRSNTLTASHLAMVGAKVSHIESLDYEIIENDLFKHDWRRRSNVEVLQYIFLKWAMAFLVGLLTGVIASLINLAIENISGLKMLHMVQLVREKTHNSFFFLIAGDEFLMVKNLPSPYCRYWAGFLYFAGVNFGLTFIAAMLCVVFAPTAAGPGIPEIKAYLNGVDTPNMFGAPQLIVKIIGSICAVSSGLDLGKEGPLVHIGACLANLLSQGGSGRHRLRWRWLRYFDNDRDRRDLITCGASSGVCAAFRAPVGGVLFALEEVATWWRSALLWRTFFSTATVVVVLRGFIEVCRNGRCGLFGEGGLILFDVGDVAVRYHAGDLLPVTIVGVLGGVLGALYNHVLHKVLRVYNLINEKGRAAKLALALAVCALTSALLYVTPFAVPCTPCDPAFGGACPTLGKSGNFKRFNCPEGHYNDLATLLHATNVDATRNIFSTGTAGEFRLDSLLIFFAVYCVLGLFTFGIAVPSGLFLPIILMGSAYGRVTALVLSRFARIDHGLYAVLGAAALMSGSMRMTVSLVVIFLELTNNLLLLPITMFVLLIAKTVGDAFNPSIYEIILDLKGLPFLEAKPEPWMKDLTVGELAAAKPRAVALQVVERVSTVVEALRATRHNGFPVLDRPRPGVSELHGLVLRSHLVAALRKRWFLPERRRTEEWEAREMFSSAELADKCGGVDELEISPEEMGMYVDLHPLTNTTPYTVVETMSVAKAVVLFRSISPIVGILTRQDLIAHNILGAFPHLASKRKTH
;
A
#
# COMPACT_ATOMS: atom_id res chain seq x y z
N MET A 1 -17.92 -43.23 -74.81
CA MET A 1 -19.39 -43.14 -74.82
C MET A 1 -19.83 -43.18 -73.37
N GLU A 2 -20.36 -42.04 -72.98
CA GLU A 2 -20.89 -41.52 -71.73
C GLU A 2 -21.44 -42.43 -70.62
N GLU A 3 -21.29 -41.84 -69.41
CA GLU A 3 -22.27 -41.60 -68.33
C GLU A 3 -22.55 -42.62 -67.20
N GLU A 4 -22.07 -42.23 -66.01
CA GLU A 4 -22.83 -41.80 -64.81
C GLU A 4 -23.85 -42.74 -64.12
N GLN A 5 -23.61 -43.11 -62.85
CA GLN A 5 -24.11 -42.41 -61.64
C GLN A 5 -23.74 -43.12 -60.31
N SER A 6 -23.56 -42.29 -59.27
CA SER A 6 -23.17 -42.47 -57.84
C SER A 6 -24.26 -43.21 -56.98
N PRO A 7 -24.18 -43.44 -55.62
CA PRO A 7 -23.25 -42.83 -54.65
C PRO A 7 -22.79 -43.58 -53.37
N ARG A 8 -21.79 -42.94 -52.70
CA ARG A 8 -21.49 -42.87 -51.23
C ARG A 8 -20.99 -44.17 -50.56
N LEU A 9 -19.99 -44.21 -49.66
CA LEU A 9 -19.40 -43.23 -48.73
C LEU A 9 -18.02 -43.82 -48.25
N ALA A 10 -16.94 -43.02 -48.11
CA ALA A 10 -15.58 -43.53 -47.84
C ALA A 10 -14.80 -42.71 -46.79
N ALA A 11 -14.05 -43.46 -45.96
CA ALA A 11 -12.65 -43.29 -45.52
C ALA A 11 -12.17 -42.11 -44.64
N GLY A 12 -11.31 -42.47 -43.66
CA GLY A 12 -9.99 -41.84 -43.48
C GLY A 12 -9.69 -41.13 -42.15
N GLU A 13 -8.76 -41.66 -41.35
CA GLU A 13 -7.84 -40.89 -40.46
C GLU A 13 -6.92 -39.95 -41.30
N PRO A 14 -6.06 -39.03 -40.76
CA PRO A 14 -5.51 -38.86 -39.39
C PRO A 14 -5.31 -37.38 -38.88
N GLU A 15 -4.58 -37.25 -37.74
CA GLU A 15 -3.82 -36.10 -37.16
C GLU A 15 -4.39 -35.22 -35.99
N ARG A 16 -3.61 -35.24 -34.88
CA ARG A 16 -3.22 -34.15 -33.95
C ARG A 16 -4.27 -33.41 -33.07
N LYS A 17 -4.13 -33.54 -31.74
CA LYS A 17 -3.45 -32.57 -30.82
C LYS A 17 -3.63 -32.97 -29.35
N LEU A 18 -2.58 -32.67 -28.59
CA LEU A 18 -2.39 -32.87 -27.15
C LEU A 18 -2.99 -31.66 -26.39
N GLU A 19 -3.90 -31.88 -25.44
CA GLU A 19 -4.29 -30.92 -24.39
C GLU A 19 -4.85 -31.67 -23.15
N ASP A 20 -4.21 -31.38 -22.00
CA ASP A 20 -4.62 -31.38 -20.58
C ASP A 20 -5.64 -32.37 -19.98
N GLY A 21 -5.28 -32.93 -18.80
CA GLY A 21 -6.31 -33.37 -17.85
C GLY A 21 -5.87 -34.24 -16.64
N VAL A 22 -5.46 -33.57 -15.54
CA VAL A 22 -5.76 -33.86 -14.11
C VAL A 22 -5.40 -35.23 -13.48
N THR A 23 -4.63 -35.22 -12.39
CA THR A 23 -5.02 -35.62 -10.99
C THR A 23 -3.79 -36.01 -10.16
N ASP A 24 -3.36 -35.13 -9.25
CA ASP A 24 -2.48 -35.50 -8.13
C ASP A 24 -3.34 -35.97 -6.97
N ALA A 25 -3.05 -37.19 -6.52
CA ALA A 25 -3.76 -37.91 -5.47
C ALA A 25 -3.32 -37.47 -4.06
N ASP A 26 -4.29 -37.42 -3.17
CA ASP A 26 -4.16 -37.17 -1.74
C ASP A 26 -3.32 -38.25 -1.03
N ALA A 27 -2.41 -37.81 -0.16
CA ALA A 27 -1.76 -38.66 0.83
C ALA A 27 -2.41 -38.41 2.21
N GLU A 28 -3.09 -39.43 2.72
CA GLU A 28 -3.58 -39.53 4.09
C GLU A 28 -2.42 -39.73 5.07
N ASP A 29 -2.51 -39.12 6.26
CA ASP A 29 -1.76 -39.56 7.45
C ASP A 29 -2.66 -39.39 8.71
N PRO A 30 -2.57 -40.29 9.71
CA PRO A 30 -3.67 -40.56 10.64
C PRO A 30 -3.63 -39.74 11.94
N GLY A 31 -4.83 -39.41 12.42
CA GLY A 31 -5.27 -39.48 13.83
C GLY A 31 -4.42 -38.83 14.93
N CYS A 32 -4.85 -37.65 15.39
CA CYS A 32 -4.73 -37.28 16.80
C CYS A 32 -5.95 -36.45 17.24
N THR A 33 -6.83 -37.10 18.00
CA THR A 33 -8.05 -36.55 18.61
C THR A 33 -7.72 -35.70 19.83
N GLY A 34 -8.22 -34.46 19.87
CA GLY A 34 -8.18 -33.58 21.03
C GLY A 34 -9.07 -32.36 20.82
N ASN A 35 -10.32 -32.45 21.27
CA ASN A 35 -11.38 -31.45 21.07
C ASN A 35 -11.11 -30.12 21.79
N GLY A 36 -11.21 -29.04 21.02
CA GLY A 36 -11.59 -27.71 21.46
C GLY A 36 -12.23 -27.01 20.27
N ALA A 37 -13.56 -27.03 20.17
CA ALA A 37 -14.29 -26.40 19.07
C ALA A 37 -14.16 -24.88 19.15
N MET A 38 -13.11 -24.35 18.54
CA MET A 38 -12.94 -22.92 18.28
C MET A 38 -13.82 -22.58 17.07
N SER A 39 -14.68 -21.56 17.20
CA SER A 39 -15.60 -21.17 16.13
C SER A 39 -14.83 -20.88 14.83
N SER A 40 -15.41 -21.23 13.68
CA SER A 40 -14.80 -21.04 12.34
C SER A 40 -14.43 -19.59 12.00
N LEU A 41 -14.84 -18.61 12.84
CA LEU A 41 -14.48 -17.19 12.73
C LEU A 41 -13.11 -16.83 13.34
N GLU A 42 -12.50 -17.72 14.12
CA GLU A 42 -11.24 -17.45 14.85
C GLU A 42 -10.01 -18.11 14.22
N GLN A 43 -10.18 -18.99 13.24
CA GLN A 43 -9.05 -19.62 12.55
C GLN A 43 -8.46 -18.66 11.49
N PRO A 44 -7.12 -18.51 11.43
CA PRO A 44 -6.49 -17.85 10.29
C PRO A 44 -6.76 -18.64 9.01
N LEU A 45 -7.13 -17.96 7.91
CA LEU A 45 -7.51 -18.53 6.61
C LEU A 45 -6.38 -19.30 5.88
N LEU A 46 -5.20 -19.42 6.49
CA LEU A 46 -4.12 -20.29 6.03
C LEU A 46 -4.04 -21.49 6.99
N LYS A 47 -4.16 -22.71 6.46
CA LYS A 47 -3.86 -23.95 7.21
C LYS A 47 -2.36 -23.92 7.51
N ARG A 48 -2.02 -23.57 8.76
CA ARG A 48 -0.65 -23.26 9.20
C ARG A 48 -0.02 -24.51 9.83
N SER A 49 1.17 -24.88 9.36
CA SER A 49 1.98 -25.96 9.93
C SER A 49 2.60 -25.52 11.27
N ASN A 50 2.78 -26.47 12.19
CA ASN A 50 3.44 -26.28 13.49
C ASN A 50 4.99 -26.25 13.39
N THR A 51 5.57 -26.04 12.20
CA THR A 51 7.01 -26.11 11.96
C THR A 51 7.59 -24.76 11.53
N LEU A 52 8.81 -24.44 11.99
CA LEU A 52 9.60 -23.24 11.61
C LEU A 52 10.02 -23.23 10.12
N THR A 53 9.65 -24.24 9.34
CA THR A 53 10.15 -24.51 7.98
C THR A 53 9.15 -24.24 6.86
N ALA A 54 7.98 -23.65 7.14
CA ALA A 54 6.98 -23.43 6.10
C ALA A 54 7.31 -22.21 5.21
N SER A 55 7.45 -22.45 3.90
CA SER A 55 7.39 -21.38 2.89
C SER A 55 5.98 -20.78 2.89
N HIS A 56 5.80 -19.65 3.57
CA HIS A 56 4.51 -18.97 3.58
C HIS A 56 4.19 -18.37 2.21
N LEU A 57 2.90 -18.40 1.96
CA LEU A 57 2.25 -18.14 0.70
C LEU A 57 1.33 -16.95 1.00
N ALA A 58 1.74 -15.74 0.60
CA ALA A 58 0.96 -14.53 0.87
C ALA A 58 -0.19 -14.41 -0.12
N MET A 59 -1.36 -13.96 0.36
CA MET A 59 -2.48 -13.63 -0.49
C MET A 59 -2.32 -12.21 -1.01
N VAL A 60 -1.72 -12.05 -2.20
CA VAL A 60 -1.64 -10.76 -2.86
C VAL A 60 -2.74 -10.66 -3.92
N GLY A 61 -3.83 -9.96 -3.57
CA GLY A 61 -4.88 -9.54 -4.51
C GLY A 61 -5.79 -10.63 -5.10
N ALA A 62 -5.37 -11.89 -5.15
CA ALA A 62 -6.15 -13.07 -5.55
C ALA A 62 -5.27 -14.33 -5.67
N LYS A 63 -3.97 -14.15 -5.86
CA LYS A 63 -3.03 -15.24 -6.14
C LYS A 63 -2.04 -15.35 -5.00
N VAL A 64 -1.76 -16.59 -4.66
CA VAL A 64 -0.82 -16.94 -3.61
C VAL A 64 0.59 -16.85 -4.21
N SER A 65 1.47 -16.03 -3.63
CA SER A 65 2.83 -15.83 -4.14
C SER A 65 3.89 -16.28 -3.13
N HIS A 66 4.96 -16.90 -3.63
CA HIS A 66 6.16 -17.15 -2.83
C HIS A 66 6.78 -15.82 -2.39
N ILE A 67 7.16 -15.79 -1.11
CA ILE A 67 7.71 -14.62 -0.45
C ILE A 67 9.20 -14.83 -0.25
N GLU A 68 10.00 -13.87 -0.71
CA GLU A 68 11.44 -13.86 -0.49
C GLU A 68 11.85 -12.68 0.40
N SER A 69 13.11 -12.63 0.80
CA SER A 69 13.68 -11.46 1.47
C SER A 69 14.63 -10.72 0.54
N LEU A 70 14.67 -9.40 0.66
CA LEU A 70 15.61 -8.54 -0.09
C LEU A 70 16.99 -8.57 0.55
N ASP A 71 18.02 -8.58 -0.30
CA ASP A 71 19.42 -8.63 0.11
C ASP A 71 19.96 -7.20 0.27
N TYR A 72 19.62 -6.56 1.39
CA TYR A 72 20.03 -5.17 1.64
C TYR A 72 21.49 -5.02 2.11
N GLU A 73 22.05 -6.07 2.69
CA GLU A 73 23.47 -6.09 3.05
C GLU A 73 24.30 -6.15 1.76
N ILE A 74 25.32 -5.29 1.68
CA ILE A 74 26.28 -5.38 0.60
C ILE A 74 27.23 -6.52 0.95
N ILE A 75 27.37 -7.48 0.05
CA ILE A 75 28.32 -8.58 0.22
C ILE A 75 29.73 -8.04 -0.02
N GLU A 76 30.49 -7.88 1.06
CA GLU A 76 31.86 -7.40 1.02
C GLU A 76 32.84 -8.53 0.67
N ASN A 77 32.70 -9.06 -0.55
CA ASN A 77 33.67 -10.00 -1.11
C ASN A 77 34.88 -9.27 -1.73
N ASP A 78 35.93 -10.02 -2.05
CA ASP A 78 37.18 -9.44 -2.58
C ASP A 78 36.97 -8.76 -3.94
N LEU A 79 36.04 -9.28 -4.75
CA LEU A 79 35.61 -8.69 -6.01
C LEU A 79 35.01 -7.29 -5.81
N PHE A 80 34.09 -7.14 -4.86
CA PHE A 80 33.47 -5.86 -4.52
C PHE A 80 34.49 -4.86 -3.97
N LYS A 81 35.35 -5.28 -3.04
CA LYS A 81 36.42 -4.43 -2.47
C LYS A 81 37.39 -3.95 -3.55
N HIS A 82 37.70 -4.80 -4.53
CA HIS A 82 38.55 -4.42 -5.66
C HIS A 82 37.84 -3.45 -6.61
N ASP A 83 36.61 -3.76 -7.04
CA ASP A 83 35.81 -2.87 -7.88
C ASP A 83 35.65 -1.49 -7.25
N TRP A 84 35.48 -1.43 -5.93
CA TRP A 84 35.41 -0.18 -5.19
C TRP A 84 36.74 0.58 -5.20
N ARG A 85 37.88 -0.09 -4.99
CA ARG A 85 39.23 0.52 -5.03
C ARG A 85 39.61 1.04 -6.42
N ARG A 86 39.13 0.38 -7.48
CA ARG A 86 39.42 0.76 -8.88
C ARG A 86 38.63 1.99 -9.33
N ARG A 87 37.52 2.33 -8.66
CA ARG A 87 36.67 3.45 -9.07
C ARG A 87 37.44 4.76 -9.03
N SER A 88 37.47 5.43 -10.17
CA SER A 88 38.03 6.77 -10.26
C SER A 88 37.14 7.78 -9.51
N ASN A 89 37.71 8.92 -9.10
CA ASN A 89 36.95 10.02 -8.52
C ASN A 89 35.82 10.50 -9.44
N VAL A 90 36.02 10.40 -10.76
CA VAL A 90 35.01 10.75 -11.77
C VAL A 90 33.82 9.79 -11.71
N GLU A 91 34.05 8.48 -11.60
CA GLU A 91 32.99 7.48 -11.50
C GLU A 91 32.22 7.60 -10.19
N VAL A 92 32.89 7.94 -9.09
CA VAL A 92 32.24 8.21 -7.80
C VAL A 92 31.35 9.46 -7.90
N LEU A 93 31.85 10.53 -8.52
CA LEU A 93 31.07 11.75 -8.73
C LEU A 93 29.87 11.50 -9.65
N GLN A 94 30.06 10.74 -10.74
CA GLN A 94 28.99 10.31 -11.63
C GLN A 94 27.92 9.51 -10.88
N TYR A 95 28.32 8.57 -10.03
CA TYR A 95 27.40 7.78 -9.21
C TYR A 95 26.59 8.64 -8.25
N ILE A 96 27.22 9.62 -7.59
CA ILE A 96 26.53 10.58 -6.71
C ILE A 96 25.56 11.43 -7.52
N PHE A 97 26.00 12.02 -8.63
CA PHE A 97 25.15 12.83 -9.50
C PHE A 97 23.94 12.04 -10.00
N LEU A 98 24.15 10.79 -10.38
CA LEU A 98 23.08 9.93 -10.87
C LEU A 98 22.04 9.62 -9.79
N LYS A 99 22.44 9.47 -8.52
CA LYS A 99 21.48 9.32 -7.41
C LYS A 99 20.57 10.53 -7.26
N TRP A 100 21.12 11.72 -7.37
CA TRP A 100 20.36 12.96 -7.32
C TRP A 100 19.47 13.13 -8.55
N ALA A 101 19.97 12.81 -9.75
CA ALA A 101 19.20 12.83 -10.98
C ALA A 101 18.01 11.85 -10.94
N MET A 102 18.20 10.64 -10.39
CA MET A 102 17.12 9.67 -10.22
C MET A 102 16.08 10.15 -9.20
N ALA A 103 16.52 10.74 -8.08
CA ALA A 103 15.59 11.33 -7.10
C ALA A 103 14.77 12.50 -7.70
N PHE A 104 15.40 13.33 -8.54
CA PHE A 104 14.72 14.38 -9.31
C PHE A 104 13.69 13.79 -10.28
N LEU A 105 14.08 12.80 -11.07
CA LEU A 105 13.21 12.17 -12.08
C LEU A 105 12.01 11.48 -11.43
N VAL A 106 12.20 10.80 -10.29
CA VAL A 106 11.11 10.23 -9.48
C VAL A 106 10.14 11.31 -9.04
N GLY A 107 10.64 12.43 -8.51
CA GLY A 107 9.80 13.55 -8.06
C GLY A 107 9.04 14.20 -9.22
N LEU A 108 9.74 14.46 -10.33
CA LEU A 108 9.17 15.04 -11.54
C LEU A 108 8.02 14.18 -12.10
N LEU A 109 8.26 12.88 -12.32
CA LEU A 109 7.27 11.98 -12.90
C LEU A 109 6.08 11.76 -11.94
N THR A 110 6.34 11.64 -10.65
CA THR A 110 5.27 11.51 -9.64
C THR A 110 4.39 12.76 -9.61
N GLY A 111 4.99 13.96 -9.66
CA GLY A 111 4.26 15.23 -9.71
C GLY A 111 3.41 15.37 -10.98
N VAL A 112 3.96 15.03 -12.15
CA VAL A 112 3.21 15.08 -13.43
C VAL A 112 2.03 14.11 -13.41
N ILE A 113 2.25 12.86 -13.02
CA ILE A 113 1.19 11.84 -12.98
C ILE A 113 0.11 12.21 -11.97
N ALA A 114 0.49 12.71 -10.78
CA ALA A 114 -0.47 13.17 -9.79
C ALA A 114 -1.31 14.36 -10.29
N SER A 115 -0.69 15.34 -10.97
CA SER A 115 -1.41 16.45 -11.62
C SER A 115 -2.44 15.96 -12.64
N LEU A 116 -2.07 14.99 -13.48
CA LEU A 116 -2.98 14.40 -14.47
C LEU A 116 -4.12 13.62 -13.83
N ILE A 117 -3.84 12.84 -12.77
CA ILE A 117 -4.87 12.13 -12.00
C ILE A 117 -5.85 13.13 -11.39
N ASN A 118 -5.35 14.21 -10.78
CA ASN A 118 -6.19 15.23 -10.17
C ASN A 118 -7.07 15.93 -11.21
N LEU A 119 -6.48 16.34 -12.34
CA LEU A 119 -7.20 16.94 -13.46
C LEU A 119 -8.33 16.03 -13.98
N ALA A 120 -8.05 14.73 -14.12
CA ALA A 120 -9.04 13.76 -14.58
C ALA A 120 -10.18 13.57 -13.57
N ILE A 121 -9.85 13.37 -12.29
CA ILE A 121 -10.85 13.15 -11.23
C ILE A 121 -11.76 14.37 -11.08
N GLU A 122 -11.20 15.57 -11.00
CA GLU A 122 -11.98 16.80 -10.80
C GLU A 122 -12.92 17.07 -11.98
N ASN A 123 -12.45 16.89 -13.22
CA ASN A 123 -13.30 17.09 -14.40
C ASN A 123 -14.38 16.01 -14.54
N ILE A 124 -14.06 14.72 -14.35
CA ILE A 124 -15.07 13.64 -14.46
C ILE A 124 -16.12 13.78 -13.35
N SER A 125 -15.68 13.97 -12.10
CA SER A 125 -16.60 14.15 -10.97
C SER A 125 -17.41 15.43 -11.09
N GLY A 126 -16.78 16.53 -11.52
CA GLY A 126 -17.44 17.82 -11.73
C GLY A 126 -18.53 17.76 -12.80
N LEU A 127 -18.23 17.19 -13.97
CA LEU A 127 -19.19 17.02 -15.05
C LEU A 127 -20.35 16.10 -14.65
N LYS A 128 -20.06 14.99 -13.96
CA LYS A 128 -21.07 14.07 -13.42
C LYS A 128 -22.06 14.81 -12.50
N MET A 129 -21.53 15.58 -11.55
CA MET A 129 -22.36 16.32 -10.59
C MET A 129 -23.14 17.45 -11.28
N LEU A 130 -22.54 18.16 -12.23
CA LEU A 130 -23.20 19.23 -13.00
C LEU A 130 -24.40 18.68 -13.78
N HIS A 131 -24.21 17.57 -14.50
CA HIS A 131 -25.24 16.97 -15.33
C HIS A 131 -26.38 16.36 -14.49
N MET A 132 -26.06 15.70 -13.37
CA MET A 132 -27.08 15.23 -12.42
C MET A 132 -27.98 16.39 -11.95
N VAL A 133 -27.37 17.52 -11.60
CA VAL A 133 -28.10 18.69 -11.11
C VAL A 133 -28.90 19.38 -12.24
N GLN A 134 -28.39 19.37 -13.48
CA GLN A 134 -29.13 19.84 -14.65
C GLN A 134 -30.39 18.99 -14.92
N LEU A 135 -30.27 17.65 -14.88
CA LEU A 135 -31.41 16.73 -15.07
C LEU A 135 -32.51 16.91 -14.03
N VAL A 136 -32.14 17.19 -12.77
CA VAL A 136 -33.12 17.47 -11.71
C VAL A 136 -33.82 18.82 -11.92
N ARG A 137 -33.16 19.78 -12.60
CA ARG A 137 -33.66 21.15 -12.82
C ARG A 137 -34.51 21.30 -14.09
N GLU A 138 -34.11 20.68 -15.19
CA GLU A 138 -34.71 20.95 -16.51
C GLU A 138 -36.18 20.50 -16.56
N LYS A 139 -37.06 21.40 -17.03
CA LYS A 139 -38.51 21.17 -17.09
C LYS A 139 -38.97 20.45 -18.37
N THR A 140 -38.10 20.20 -19.36
CA THR A 140 -38.52 19.69 -20.67
C THR A 140 -37.35 19.21 -21.53
N HIS A 141 -37.21 17.90 -21.75
CA HIS A 141 -37.27 17.25 -23.08
C HIS A 141 -36.95 15.74 -22.94
N ASN A 142 -37.98 14.93 -23.19
CA ASN A 142 -38.01 13.46 -23.12
C ASN A 142 -37.14 12.73 -24.17
N SER A 143 -36.15 13.36 -24.81
CA SER A 143 -35.44 12.71 -25.93
C SER A 143 -34.29 11.79 -25.50
N PHE A 144 -33.59 12.05 -24.38
CA PHE A 144 -32.45 11.22 -23.97
C PHE A 144 -32.87 9.98 -23.14
N PHE A 145 -33.88 10.12 -22.28
CA PHE A 145 -34.41 8.99 -21.48
C PHE A 145 -35.09 7.93 -22.37
N PHE A 146 -35.70 8.34 -23.49
CA PHE A 146 -36.34 7.44 -24.44
C PHE A 146 -35.34 6.57 -25.22
N LEU A 147 -34.07 7.01 -25.34
CA LEU A 147 -33.04 6.28 -26.10
C LEU A 147 -32.41 5.12 -25.30
N ILE A 148 -32.38 5.21 -23.97
CA ILE A 148 -31.76 4.20 -23.10
C ILE A 148 -32.78 3.18 -22.58
N ALA A 149 -34.04 3.59 -22.37
CA ALA A 149 -35.00 2.74 -21.66
C ALA A 149 -35.71 1.69 -22.55
N GLY A 150 -35.76 1.86 -23.87
CA GLY A 150 -36.59 1.00 -24.74
C GLY A 150 -38.09 1.06 -24.38
N ASP A 151 -38.96 0.70 -25.31
CA ASP A 151 -40.41 0.86 -25.15
C ASP A 151 -41.07 -0.05 -24.09
N GLU A 152 -40.31 -0.93 -23.41
CA GLU A 152 -40.86 -1.96 -22.52
C GLU A 152 -40.95 -1.61 -21.02
N PHE A 153 -40.43 -0.47 -20.54
CA PHE A 153 -40.57 -0.09 -19.13
C PHE A 153 -41.88 0.68 -18.85
N LEU A 154 -43.01 -0.01 -19.02
CA LEU A 154 -44.38 0.50 -18.92
C LEU A 154 -44.80 0.98 -17.51
N MET A 155 -43.94 0.87 -16.49
CA MET A 155 -44.26 1.23 -15.10
C MET A 155 -43.97 2.69 -14.70
N VAL A 156 -43.45 3.54 -15.59
CA VAL A 156 -43.11 4.94 -15.27
C VAL A 156 -44.04 5.95 -15.96
N LYS A 157 -45.12 5.50 -16.63
CA LYS A 157 -46.09 6.39 -17.29
C LYS A 157 -47.12 7.04 -16.35
N ASN A 158 -47.27 6.55 -15.11
CA ASN A 158 -48.35 6.96 -14.18
C ASN A 158 -47.88 7.69 -12.89
N LEU A 159 -46.62 8.14 -12.79
CA LEU A 159 -46.11 8.85 -11.60
C LEU A 159 -46.19 10.39 -11.77
N PRO A 160 -46.57 11.17 -10.72
CA PRO A 160 -46.65 12.62 -10.81
C PRO A 160 -45.33 13.28 -11.26
N SER A 161 -45.43 14.28 -12.14
CA SER A 161 -44.35 15.02 -12.81
C SER A 161 -43.09 15.40 -11.97
N PRO A 162 -43.15 15.77 -10.66
CA PRO A 162 -41.95 16.09 -9.91
C PRO A 162 -41.07 14.87 -9.58
N TYR A 163 -41.66 13.70 -9.32
CA TYR A 163 -40.92 12.51 -8.86
C TYR A 163 -40.09 11.87 -9.97
N CYS A 164 -40.58 11.91 -11.22
CA CYS A 164 -39.85 11.37 -12.37
C CYS A 164 -38.47 12.04 -12.59
N ARG A 165 -38.32 13.33 -12.25
CA ARG A 165 -37.06 14.08 -12.42
C ARG A 165 -35.98 13.66 -11.43
N TYR A 166 -36.35 13.44 -10.17
CA TYR A 166 -35.41 12.94 -9.15
C TYR A 166 -35.02 11.49 -9.43
N TRP A 167 -35.96 10.66 -9.88
CA TRP A 167 -35.63 9.29 -10.31
C TRP A 167 -34.70 9.25 -11.53
N ALA A 168 -34.92 10.11 -12.53
CA ALA A 168 -34.02 10.24 -13.67
C ALA A 168 -32.61 10.70 -13.24
N GLY A 169 -32.53 11.69 -12.33
CA GLY A 169 -31.27 12.14 -11.74
C GLY A 169 -30.54 11.04 -10.96
N PHE A 170 -31.28 10.24 -10.18
CA PHE A 170 -30.73 9.09 -9.47
C PHE A 170 -30.21 8.01 -10.41
N LEU A 171 -30.99 7.61 -11.43
CA LEU A 171 -30.58 6.59 -12.40
C LEU A 171 -29.34 7.02 -13.18
N TYR A 172 -29.24 8.30 -13.57
CA TYR A 172 -28.04 8.84 -14.20
C TYR A 172 -26.84 8.78 -13.24
N PHE A 173 -26.99 9.29 -12.01
CA PHE A 173 -25.92 9.32 -11.01
C PHE A 173 -25.41 7.90 -10.68
N ALA A 174 -26.33 6.99 -10.35
CA ALA A 174 -26.03 5.61 -10.04
C ALA A 174 -25.45 4.86 -11.25
N GLY A 175 -25.98 5.10 -12.46
CA GLY A 175 -25.49 4.47 -13.70
C GLY A 175 -24.05 4.87 -14.04
N VAL A 176 -23.71 6.15 -13.92
CA VAL A 176 -22.33 6.63 -14.12
C VAL A 176 -21.39 6.04 -13.06
N ASN A 177 -21.79 6.05 -11.79
CA ASN A 177 -20.98 5.47 -10.71
C ASN A 177 -20.75 3.97 -10.93
N PHE A 178 -21.78 3.24 -11.35
CA PHE A 178 -21.71 1.82 -11.66
C PHE A 178 -20.74 1.53 -12.81
N GLY A 179 -20.84 2.27 -13.92
CA GLY A 179 -19.94 2.12 -15.07
C GLY A 179 -18.47 2.38 -14.71
N LEU A 180 -18.19 3.46 -13.98
CA LEU A 180 -16.83 3.79 -13.53
C LEU A 180 -16.28 2.75 -12.54
N THR A 181 -17.11 2.27 -11.61
CA THR A 181 -16.71 1.23 -10.65
C THR A 181 -16.44 -0.10 -11.35
N PHE A 182 -17.27 -0.47 -12.33
CA PHE A 182 -17.09 -1.68 -13.13
C PHE A 182 -15.74 -1.67 -13.84
N ILE A 183 -15.37 -0.56 -14.48
CA ILE A 183 -14.07 -0.42 -15.15
C ILE A 183 -12.92 -0.57 -14.14
N ALA A 184 -12.99 0.14 -13.00
CA ALA A 184 -11.95 0.07 -11.97
C ALA A 184 -11.76 -1.34 -11.41
N ALA A 185 -12.88 -2.02 -11.12
CA ALA A 185 -12.89 -3.36 -10.55
C ALA A 185 -12.44 -4.43 -11.56
N MET A 186 -12.87 -4.31 -12.82
CA MET A 186 -12.46 -5.22 -13.89
C MET A 186 -10.95 -5.16 -14.12
N LEU A 187 -10.37 -3.95 -14.16
CA LEU A 187 -8.92 -3.76 -14.30
C LEU A 187 -8.14 -4.45 -13.17
N CYS A 188 -8.60 -4.34 -11.92
CA CYS A 188 -7.95 -4.98 -10.79
C CYS A 188 -8.15 -6.50 -10.80
N VAL A 189 -9.37 -7.00 -11.01
CA VAL A 189 -9.68 -8.44 -10.90
C VAL A 189 -9.06 -9.25 -12.04
N VAL A 190 -9.00 -8.69 -13.25
CA VAL A 190 -8.57 -9.42 -14.46
C VAL A 190 -7.09 -9.19 -14.78
N PHE A 191 -6.61 -7.94 -14.73
CA PHE A 191 -5.26 -7.60 -15.21
C PHE A 191 -4.21 -7.57 -14.11
N ALA A 192 -4.47 -6.85 -13.01
CA ALA A 192 -3.50 -6.69 -11.93
C ALA A 192 -4.18 -6.79 -10.54
N PRO A 193 -4.39 -8.00 -10.00
CA PRO A 193 -5.04 -8.18 -8.71
C PRO A 193 -4.24 -7.54 -7.56
N THR A 194 -2.92 -7.46 -7.70
CA THR A 194 -2.02 -6.82 -6.72
C THR A 194 -2.18 -5.30 -6.66
N ALA A 195 -2.90 -4.69 -7.62
CA ALA A 195 -3.18 -3.25 -7.63
C ALA A 195 -4.34 -2.84 -6.69
N ALA A 196 -5.18 -3.79 -6.27
CA ALA A 196 -6.33 -3.53 -5.41
C ALA A 196 -5.91 -3.05 -4.01
N GLY A 197 -6.69 -2.13 -3.43
CA GLY A 197 -6.38 -1.54 -2.12
C GLY A 197 -5.36 -0.38 -2.18
N PRO A 198 -4.82 0.04 -1.02
CA PRO A 198 -4.00 1.24 -0.91
C PRO A 198 -2.59 1.08 -1.48
N GLY A 199 -1.92 -0.04 -1.21
CA GLY A 199 -0.52 -0.28 -1.60
C GLY A 199 0.53 0.19 -0.57
N ILE A 200 0.12 0.93 0.48
CA ILE A 200 1.03 1.31 1.58
C ILE A 200 1.53 0.09 2.37
N PRO A 201 0.67 -0.88 2.76
CA PRO A 201 1.14 -2.12 3.41
C PRO A 201 2.20 -2.85 2.59
N GLU A 202 2.02 -2.93 1.28
CA GLU A 202 2.97 -3.53 0.35
C GLU A 202 4.33 -2.81 0.36
N ILE A 203 4.33 -1.47 0.34
CA ILE A 203 5.58 -0.70 0.44
C ILE A 203 6.22 -0.89 1.82
N LYS A 204 5.43 -0.88 2.89
CA LYS A 204 5.90 -1.10 4.27
C LYS A 204 6.54 -2.49 4.43
N ALA A 205 5.93 -3.52 3.86
CA ALA A 205 6.50 -4.86 3.79
C ALA A 205 7.79 -4.89 2.95
N TYR A 206 7.79 -4.23 1.79
CA TYR A 206 8.99 -4.13 0.95
C TYR A 206 10.14 -3.49 1.68
N LEU A 207 9.97 -2.31 2.29
CA LEU A 207 11.02 -1.61 3.03
C LEU A 207 11.41 -2.32 4.33
N ASN A 208 10.55 -3.20 4.86
CA ASN A 208 10.90 -4.15 5.91
C ASN A 208 11.78 -5.29 5.38
N GLY A 209 11.94 -5.44 4.07
CA GLY A 209 12.80 -6.40 3.38
C GLY A 209 12.06 -7.62 2.84
N VAL A 210 10.74 -7.55 2.67
CA VAL A 210 9.91 -8.62 2.06
C VAL A 210 9.81 -8.37 0.55
N ASP A 211 10.30 -9.30 -0.27
CA ASP A 211 10.08 -9.25 -1.72
C ASP A 211 8.90 -10.14 -2.11
N THR A 212 7.97 -9.57 -2.88
CA THR A 212 6.89 -10.32 -3.49
C THR A 212 6.87 -10.05 -5.00
N PRO A 213 6.73 -11.10 -5.83
CA PRO A 213 6.81 -10.95 -7.27
C PRO A 213 5.69 -10.04 -7.78
N ASN A 214 6.02 -9.15 -8.71
CA ASN A 214 5.09 -8.22 -9.36
C ASN A 214 4.37 -7.24 -8.42
N MET A 215 4.99 -6.86 -7.30
CA MET A 215 4.43 -5.82 -6.42
C MET A 215 4.49 -4.42 -7.04
N PHE A 216 5.61 -4.09 -7.72
CA PHE A 216 5.87 -2.77 -8.31
C PHE A 216 6.06 -2.79 -9.84
N GLY A 217 5.34 -3.66 -10.54
CA GLY A 217 5.45 -3.79 -12.00
C GLY A 217 4.73 -2.67 -12.77
N ALA A 218 5.00 -2.59 -14.08
CA ALA A 218 4.33 -1.65 -14.97
C ALA A 218 2.81 -1.88 -15.12
N PRO A 219 2.29 -3.13 -15.19
CA PRO A 219 0.85 -3.37 -15.19
C PRO A 219 0.16 -2.81 -13.93
N GLN A 220 0.81 -2.96 -12.76
CA GLN A 220 0.29 -2.45 -11.48
C GLN A 220 0.23 -0.93 -11.48
N LEU A 221 1.25 -0.25 -12.03
CA LEU A 221 1.27 1.20 -12.19
C LEU A 221 0.10 1.68 -13.05
N ILE A 222 -0.08 1.10 -14.24
CA ILE A 222 -1.14 1.50 -15.19
C ILE A 222 -2.53 1.25 -14.58
N VAL A 223 -2.75 0.08 -13.99
CA VAL A 223 -4.03 -0.27 -13.36
C VAL A 223 -4.32 0.63 -12.17
N LYS A 224 -3.32 1.00 -11.34
CA LYS A 224 -3.55 1.96 -10.25
C LYS A 224 -3.86 3.37 -10.75
N ILE A 225 -3.21 3.86 -11.80
CA ILE A 225 -3.52 5.18 -12.37
C ILE A 225 -4.97 5.21 -12.89
N ILE A 226 -5.32 4.33 -13.83
CA ILE A 226 -6.65 4.34 -14.46
C ILE A 226 -7.74 3.94 -13.46
N GLY A 227 -7.48 2.92 -12.64
CA GLY A 227 -8.41 2.41 -11.66
C GLY A 227 -8.68 3.40 -10.52
N SER A 228 -7.68 4.18 -10.07
CA SER A 228 -7.90 5.23 -9.06
C SER A 228 -8.71 6.41 -9.62
N ILE A 229 -8.46 6.82 -10.87
CA ILE A 229 -9.28 7.85 -11.54
C ILE A 229 -10.74 7.41 -11.58
N CYS A 230 -11.01 6.18 -12.04
CA CYS A 230 -12.37 5.65 -12.14
C CYS A 230 -13.03 5.45 -10.76
N ALA A 231 -12.31 4.86 -9.80
CA ALA A 231 -12.82 4.58 -8.46
C ALA A 231 -13.17 5.86 -7.70
N VAL A 232 -12.30 6.88 -7.71
CA VAL A 232 -12.58 8.14 -7.00
C VAL A 232 -13.65 8.95 -7.73
N SER A 233 -13.64 8.98 -9.07
CA SER A 233 -14.67 9.68 -9.85
C SER A 233 -16.06 9.06 -9.73
N SER A 234 -16.15 7.76 -9.39
CA SER A 234 -17.41 7.08 -9.12
C SER A 234 -18.09 7.51 -7.81
N GLY A 235 -17.46 8.37 -6.99
CA GLY A 235 -18.04 8.85 -5.74
C GLY A 235 -18.10 7.79 -4.62
N LEU A 236 -17.38 6.68 -4.77
CA LEU A 236 -17.09 5.76 -3.67
C LEU A 236 -16.35 6.50 -2.55
N ASP A 237 -16.60 6.13 -1.31
CA ASP A 237 -15.93 6.71 -0.14
C ASP A 237 -14.47 6.22 -0.03
N LEU A 238 -13.64 6.70 -0.94
CA LEU A 238 -12.24 6.33 -1.14
C LEU A 238 -11.40 7.58 -1.42
N GLY A 239 -10.13 7.54 -1.01
CA GLY A 239 -9.13 8.55 -1.37
C GLY A 239 -8.18 8.09 -2.49
N LYS A 240 -7.69 9.02 -3.29
CA LYS A 240 -6.56 8.79 -4.23
C LYS A 240 -5.19 8.73 -3.52
N GLU A 241 -5.12 9.21 -2.27
CA GLU A 241 -3.85 9.47 -1.57
C GLU A 241 -3.02 8.19 -1.35
N GLY A 242 -3.65 7.09 -0.92
CA GLY A 242 -2.96 5.81 -0.75
C GLY A 242 -2.39 5.27 -2.07
N PRO A 243 -3.21 5.13 -3.13
CA PRO A 243 -2.73 4.75 -4.45
C PRO A 243 -1.59 5.63 -5.00
N LEU A 244 -1.59 6.94 -4.74
CA LEU A 244 -0.50 7.84 -5.17
C LEU A 244 0.84 7.49 -4.52
N VAL A 245 0.86 7.09 -3.25
CA VAL A 245 2.09 6.58 -2.59
C VAL A 245 2.64 5.37 -3.34
N HIS A 246 1.77 4.42 -3.69
CA HIS A 246 2.18 3.22 -4.43
C HIS A 246 2.60 3.52 -5.87
N ILE A 247 1.93 4.44 -6.55
CA ILE A 247 2.32 4.92 -7.89
C ILE A 247 3.74 5.50 -7.85
N GLY A 248 4.05 6.34 -6.88
CA GLY A 248 5.40 6.88 -6.68
C GLY A 248 6.46 5.79 -6.44
N ALA A 249 6.14 4.79 -5.62
CA ALA A 249 7.01 3.62 -5.40
C ALA A 249 7.21 2.78 -6.68
N CYS A 250 6.15 2.55 -7.47
CA CYS A 250 6.24 1.86 -8.76
C CYS A 250 7.12 2.61 -9.76
N LEU A 251 6.98 3.93 -9.86
CA LEU A 251 7.82 4.75 -10.74
C LEU A 251 9.29 4.67 -10.32
N ALA A 252 9.58 4.80 -9.02
CA ALA A 252 10.93 4.64 -8.50
C ALA A 252 11.52 3.26 -8.80
N ASN A 253 10.72 2.20 -8.64
CA ASN A 253 11.13 0.84 -8.97
C ASN A 253 11.45 0.68 -10.47
N LEU A 254 10.56 1.11 -11.36
CA LEU A 254 10.75 1.00 -12.81
C LEU A 254 11.93 1.82 -13.32
N LEU A 255 12.14 3.01 -12.76
CA LEU A 255 13.30 3.85 -13.07
C LEU A 255 14.59 3.18 -12.60
N SER A 256 14.62 2.65 -11.37
CA SER A 256 15.82 1.99 -10.83
C SER A 256 16.29 0.78 -11.65
N GLN A 257 15.35 0.01 -12.22
CA GLN A 257 15.65 -1.18 -13.03
C GLN A 257 15.82 -0.92 -14.52
N GLY A 258 15.57 0.31 -14.99
CA GLY A 258 15.57 0.63 -16.42
C GLY A 258 14.39 0.02 -17.19
N GLY A 259 13.26 -0.28 -16.55
CA GLY A 259 12.04 -0.76 -17.21
C GLY A 259 11.54 -2.14 -16.76
N SER A 260 10.45 -2.60 -17.38
CA SER A 260 9.72 -3.81 -16.97
C SER A 260 10.23 -5.08 -17.66
N GLY A 261 10.76 -6.03 -16.88
CA GLY A 261 11.03 -7.42 -17.30
C GLY A 261 11.74 -7.56 -18.66
N ARG A 262 11.03 -8.08 -19.66
CA ARG A 262 11.53 -8.38 -21.01
C ARG A 262 11.96 -7.14 -21.82
N HIS A 263 11.55 -5.93 -21.40
CA HIS A 263 11.93 -4.65 -21.98
C HIS A 263 12.83 -3.83 -21.03
N ARG A 264 13.65 -4.48 -20.20
CA ARG A 264 14.70 -3.78 -19.43
C ARG A 264 15.63 -3.05 -20.40
N LEU A 265 15.55 -1.72 -20.43
CA LEU A 265 16.57 -0.88 -21.05
C LEU A 265 17.83 -0.99 -20.20
N ARG A 266 18.72 -1.93 -20.58
CA ARG A 266 20.03 -2.13 -19.98
C ARG A 266 21.02 -1.03 -20.41
N TRP A 267 20.70 0.25 -20.20
CA TRP A 267 21.67 1.30 -20.48
C TRP A 267 22.81 1.22 -19.47
N ARG A 268 24.05 1.44 -19.92
CA ARG A 268 25.27 1.25 -19.11
C ARG A 268 25.25 2.02 -17.78
N TRP A 269 24.57 3.16 -17.71
CA TRP A 269 24.49 3.98 -16.51
C TRP A 269 23.46 3.48 -15.47
N LEU A 270 22.38 2.82 -15.91
CA LEU A 270 21.34 2.27 -15.03
C LEU A 270 21.82 1.04 -14.23
N ARG A 271 22.86 0.35 -14.72
CA ARG A 271 23.47 -0.82 -14.03
C ARG A 271 23.98 -0.51 -12.62
N TYR A 272 24.33 0.75 -12.32
CA TYR A 272 24.77 1.13 -10.97
C TYR A 272 23.66 1.03 -9.91
N PHE A 273 22.39 1.00 -10.33
CA PHE A 273 21.21 0.96 -9.45
C PHE A 273 20.57 -0.42 -9.35
N ASP A 274 21.15 -1.43 -10.01
CA ASP A 274 20.68 -2.82 -9.97
C ASP A 274 21.15 -3.51 -8.67
N ASN A 275 20.88 -2.84 -7.54
CA ASN A 275 21.17 -3.29 -6.18
C ASN A 275 19.95 -3.01 -5.32
N ASP A 276 19.53 -4.00 -4.53
CA ASP A 276 18.36 -3.92 -3.66
C ASP A 276 18.46 -2.75 -2.66
N ARG A 277 19.68 -2.38 -2.24
CA ARG A 277 19.95 -1.23 -1.37
C ARG A 277 19.60 0.12 -2.00
N ASP A 278 20.08 0.42 -3.20
CA ASP A 278 19.80 1.71 -3.86
C ASP A 278 18.36 1.75 -4.40
N ARG A 279 17.84 0.60 -4.84
CA ARG A 279 16.44 0.41 -5.19
C ARG A 279 15.51 0.74 -4.02
N ARG A 280 15.84 0.28 -2.80
CA ARG A 280 15.12 0.62 -1.57
C ARG A 280 15.13 2.13 -1.29
N ASP A 281 16.30 2.77 -1.40
CA ASP A 281 16.45 4.22 -1.21
C ASP A 281 15.55 4.99 -2.20
N LEU A 282 15.55 4.60 -3.48
CA LEU A 282 14.72 5.24 -4.52
C LEU A 282 13.22 5.00 -4.29
N ILE A 283 12.81 3.78 -3.92
CA ILE A 283 11.41 3.47 -3.59
C ILE A 283 10.94 4.31 -2.39
N THR A 284 11.83 4.57 -1.42
CA THR A 284 11.54 5.47 -0.29
C THR A 284 11.32 6.91 -0.77
N CYS A 285 12.14 7.42 -1.70
CA CYS A 285 11.90 8.69 -2.37
C CYS A 285 10.57 8.71 -3.13
N GLY A 286 10.23 7.64 -3.83
CA GLY A 286 8.97 7.49 -4.56
C GLY A 286 7.74 7.52 -3.65
N ALA A 287 7.77 6.76 -2.56
CA ALA A 287 6.71 6.76 -1.56
C ALA A 287 6.52 8.15 -0.92
N SER A 288 7.63 8.79 -0.50
CA SER A 288 7.63 10.16 0.03
C SER A 288 7.05 11.17 -0.98
N SER A 289 7.45 11.07 -2.25
CA SER A 289 6.97 11.92 -3.34
C SER A 289 5.48 11.70 -3.64
N GLY A 290 4.99 10.46 -3.52
CA GLY A 290 3.56 10.17 -3.66
C GLY A 290 2.71 10.76 -2.55
N VAL A 291 3.18 10.71 -1.29
CA VAL A 291 2.50 11.36 -0.14
C VAL A 291 2.53 12.88 -0.28
N CYS A 292 3.67 13.44 -0.69
CA CYS A 292 3.79 14.86 -1.00
C CYS A 292 2.81 15.27 -2.10
N ALA A 293 2.69 14.46 -3.16
CA ALA A 293 1.78 14.74 -4.27
C ALA A 293 0.30 14.68 -3.87
N ALA A 294 -0.01 13.75 -2.95
CA ALA A 294 -1.32 13.54 -2.37
C ALA A 294 -1.79 14.74 -1.52
N PHE A 295 -1.00 15.11 -0.51
CA PHE A 295 -1.36 16.14 0.46
C PHE A 295 -0.81 17.53 0.16
N ARG A 296 -0.06 17.69 -0.95
CA ARG A 296 0.66 18.93 -1.27
C ARG A 296 1.63 19.37 -0.17
N ALA A 297 2.15 18.40 0.59
CA ALA A 297 2.85 18.55 1.86
C ALA A 297 4.26 17.92 1.77
N PRO A 298 5.31 18.69 1.41
CA PRO A 298 6.65 18.14 1.19
C PRO A 298 7.31 17.63 2.47
N VAL A 299 7.29 18.40 3.56
CA VAL A 299 7.91 17.98 4.83
C VAL A 299 7.08 16.85 5.44
N GLY A 300 5.75 16.96 5.39
CA GLY A 300 4.84 15.91 5.80
C GLY A 300 5.09 14.58 5.09
N GLY A 301 5.36 14.62 3.77
CA GLY A 301 5.68 13.44 2.96
C GLY A 301 6.99 12.75 3.36
N VAL A 302 8.04 13.51 3.66
CA VAL A 302 9.33 12.95 4.13
C VAL A 302 9.18 12.31 5.50
N LEU A 303 8.51 13.00 6.43
CA LEU A 303 8.26 12.48 7.77
C LEU A 303 7.35 11.26 7.74
N PHE A 304 6.35 11.23 6.84
CA PHE A 304 5.52 10.04 6.63
C PHE A 304 6.36 8.83 6.20
N ALA A 305 7.26 9.03 5.23
CA ALA A 305 8.14 7.96 4.78
C ALA A 305 9.07 7.48 5.90
N LEU A 306 9.52 8.39 6.77
CA LEU A 306 10.38 8.07 7.92
C LEU A 306 9.63 7.34 9.05
N GLU A 307 8.40 7.77 9.36
CA GLU A 307 7.60 7.25 10.48
C GLU A 307 6.87 5.95 10.12
N GLU A 308 6.20 5.89 8.97
CA GLU A 308 5.27 4.81 8.64
C GLU A 308 5.84 3.74 7.72
N VAL A 309 6.69 4.14 6.77
CA VAL A 309 7.09 3.26 5.68
C VAL A 309 8.49 2.68 5.92
N ALA A 310 9.43 3.52 6.33
CA ALA A 310 10.83 3.13 6.52
C ALA A 310 11.02 2.39 7.85
N THR A 311 11.71 1.26 7.76
CA THR A 311 12.12 0.50 8.95
C THR A 311 13.47 0.91 9.49
N TRP A 312 14.29 1.53 8.63
CA TRP A 312 15.62 2.03 8.92
C TRP A 312 15.95 3.20 7.98
N TRP A 313 16.69 4.20 8.47
CA TRP A 313 16.89 5.47 7.77
C TRP A 313 18.36 5.92 7.80
N ARG A 314 18.85 6.44 6.66
CA ARG A 314 20.19 7.06 6.54
C ARG A 314 20.07 8.58 6.42
N SER A 315 20.98 9.32 7.04
CA SER A 315 21.00 10.79 6.94
C SER A 315 21.09 11.31 5.50
N ALA A 316 21.86 10.64 4.63
CA ALA A 316 21.95 11.01 3.21
C ALA A 316 20.68 10.68 2.39
N LEU A 317 19.82 9.77 2.88
CA LEU A 317 18.51 9.52 2.27
C LEU A 317 17.55 10.69 2.52
N LEU A 318 17.61 11.29 3.71
CA LEU A 318 16.80 12.46 4.09
C LEU A 318 16.86 13.57 3.03
N TRP A 319 18.07 13.99 2.67
CA TRP A 319 18.28 15.05 1.69
C TRP A 319 17.75 14.71 0.30
N ARG A 320 17.93 13.46 -0.14
CA ARG A 320 17.41 12.98 -1.43
C ARG A 320 15.88 12.90 -1.45
N THR A 321 15.28 12.41 -0.36
CA THR A 321 13.82 12.37 -0.22
C THR A 321 13.22 13.76 -0.21
N PHE A 322 13.81 14.68 0.56
CA PHE A 322 13.39 16.08 0.62
C PHE A 322 13.46 16.75 -0.74
N PHE A 323 14.57 16.59 -1.46
CA PHE A 323 14.72 17.13 -2.82
C PHE A 323 13.70 16.56 -3.82
N SER A 324 13.41 15.25 -3.73
CA SER A 324 12.38 14.61 -4.56
C SER A 324 10.99 15.22 -4.28
N THR A 325 10.62 15.36 -3.00
CA THR A 325 9.34 15.99 -2.61
C THR A 325 9.25 17.47 -2.98
N ALA A 326 10.35 18.23 -2.89
CA ALA A 326 10.40 19.63 -3.32
C ALA A 326 10.15 19.75 -4.83
N THR A 327 10.71 18.83 -5.62
CA THR A 327 10.47 18.76 -7.07
C THR A 327 8.98 18.53 -7.38
N VAL A 328 8.32 17.62 -6.65
CA VAL A 328 6.86 17.37 -6.79
C VAL A 328 6.07 18.67 -6.56
N VAL A 329 6.38 19.41 -5.50
CA VAL A 329 5.67 20.67 -5.18
C VAL A 329 5.86 21.72 -6.27
N VAL A 330 7.07 21.87 -6.81
CA VAL A 330 7.34 22.80 -7.92
C VAL A 330 6.51 22.44 -9.15
N VAL A 331 6.45 21.15 -9.50
CA VAL A 331 5.64 20.66 -10.63
C VAL A 331 4.15 20.90 -10.41
N LEU A 332 3.64 20.60 -9.21
CA LEU A 332 2.25 20.86 -8.86
C LEU A 332 1.91 22.35 -8.93
N ARG A 333 2.76 23.23 -8.38
CA ARG A 333 2.59 24.70 -8.47
C ARG A 333 2.56 25.17 -9.91
N GLY A 334 3.51 24.72 -10.73
CA GLY A 334 3.57 25.08 -12.14
C GLY A 334 2.30 24.67 -12.89
N PHE A 335 1.80 23.47 -12.62
CA PHE A 335 0.56 22.97 -13.24
C PHE A 335 -0.69 23.75 -12.79
N ILE A 336 -0.81 24.06 -11.49
CA ILE A 336 -1.90 24.87 -10.94
C ILE A 336 -1.93 26.25 -11.61
N GLU A 337 -0.78 26.91 -11.75
CA GLU A 337 -0.69 28.23 -12.40
C GLU A 337 -1.06 28.19 -13.88
N VAL A 338 -0.63 27.15 -14.62
CA VAL A 338 -1.03 26.95 -16.02
C VAL A 338 -2.54 26.82 -16.14
N CYS A 339 -3.17 26.08 -15.22
CA CYS A 339 -4.60 25.85 -15.21
C CYS A 339 -5.44 27.04 -14.75
N ARG A 340 -4.85 27.97 -13.98
CA ARG A 340 -5.50 29.22 -13.55
C ARG A 340 -5.97 30.09 -14.72
N ASN A 341 -5.39 29.92 -15.90
CA ASN A 341 -5.80 30.58 -17.14
C ASN A 341 -7.17 30.08 -17.70
N GLY A 342 -7.90 29.24 -16.96
CA GLY A 342 -9.24 28.76 -17.32
C GLY A 342 -9.26 27.65 -18.39
N ARG A 343 -8.10 27.16 -18.83
CA ARG A 343 -7.99 26.15 -19.90
C ARG A 343 -8.17 24.69 -19.42
N CYS A 344 -8.22 24.46 -18.11
CA CYS A 344 -8.26 23.12 -17.52
C CYS A 344 -9.66 22.67 -17.05
N GLY A 345 -10.72 23.36 -17.48
CA GLY A 345 -12.09 23.03 -17.10
C GLY A 345 -12.43 23.48 -15.67
N LEU A 346 -13.00 22.57 -14.87
CA LEU A 346 -13.33 22.84 -13.45
C LEU A 346 -12.11 22.75 -12.52
N PHE A 347 -10.95 22.36 -13.05
CA PHE A 347 -9.69 22.26 -12.33
C PHE A 347 -8.98 23.62 -12.29
N GLY A 348 -8.63 24.11 -11.08
CA GLY A 348 -7.71 25.26 -10.94
C GLY A 348 -8.04 26.36 -9.94
N GLU A 349 -9.07 26.23 -9.09
CA GLU A 349 -9.37 27.25 -8.07
C GLU A 349 -8.65 27.04 -6.72
N GLY A 350 -7.86 25.96 -6.57
CA GLY A 350 -7.17 25.62 -5.33
C GLY A 350 -5.65 25.85 -5.38
N GLY A 351 -5.11 26.59 -4.41
CA GLY A 351 -3.67 26.77 -4.19
C GLY A 351 -2.98 25.53 -3.60
N LEU A 352 -1.70 25.63 -3.22
CA LEU A 352 -1.03 24.51 -2.52
C LEU A 352 -1.66 24.18 -1.17
N ILE A 353 -2.21 25.19 -0.50
CA ILE A 353 -2.97 25.05 0.74
C ILE A 353 -4.33 24.48 0.35
N LEU A 354 -4.59 23.25 0.79
CA LEU A 354 -5.83 22.56 0.47
C LEU A 354 -7.00 23.05 1.34
N PHE A 355 -6.70 23.41 2.60
CA PHE A 355 -7.66 23.83 3.60
C PHE A 355 -7.20 25.11 4.28
N ASP A 356 -7.50 26.28 3.71
CA ASP A 356 -7.04 27.52 4.30
C ASP A 356 -7.79 27.85 5.60
N VAL A 357 -7.06 27.84 6.72
CA VAL A 357 -7.56 28.17 8.07
C VAL A 357 -6.63 29.22 8.73
N GLY A 358 -5.85 29.94 7.93
CA GLY A 358 -4.86 30.91 8.42
C GLY A 358 -5.46 32.20 9.00
N ASP A 359 -6.64 32.60 8.51
CA ASP A 359 -7.24 33.91 8.82
C ASP A 359 -7.84 34.01 10.24
N VAL A 360 -7.93 32.91 10.98
CA VAL A 360 -8.46 32.90 12.34
C VAL A 360 -7.34 32.95 13.37
N ALA A 361 -7.39 33.96 14.24
CA ALA A 361 -6.51 34.06 15.39
C ALA A 361 -6.80 32.93 16.38
N VAL A 362 -5.96 31.88 16.38
CA VAL A 362 -6.05 30.74 17.29
C VAL A 362 -5.67 31.21 18.70
N ARG A 363 -6.67 31.51 19.53
CA ARG A 363 -6.51 31.86 20.94
C ARG A 363 -7.18 30.79 21.79
N TYR A 364 -6.38 29.96 22.46
CA TYR A 364 -6.85 28.93 23.38
C TYR A 364 -6.46 29.28 24.81
N HIS A 365 -7.37 29.02 25.74
CA HIS A 365 -7.15 29.16 27.18
C HIS A 365 -6.97 27.78 27.81
N ALA A 366 -6.47 27.73 29.06
CA ALA A 366 -6.35 26.46 29.79
C ALA A 366 -7.70 25.72 29.90
N GLY A 367 -8.83 26.45 29.91
CA GLY A 367 -10.17 25.86 29.90
C GLY A 367 -10.53 25.09 28.62
N ASP A 368 -9.92 25.43 27.47
CA ASP A 368 -10.16 24.74 26.20
C ASP A 368 -9.45 23.37 26.14
N LEU A 369 -8.50 23.09 27.05
CA LEU A 369 -7.80 21.80 27.12
C LEU A 369 -8.76 20.64 27.44
N LEU A 370 -9.78 20.86 28.26
CA LEU A 370 -10.72 19.80 28.65
C LEU A 370 -11.57 19.32 27.45
N PRO A 371 -12.27 20.19 26.70
CA PRO A 371 -12.95 19.79 25.47
C PRO A 371 -12.02 19.12 24.44
N VAL A 372 -10.79 19.65 24.30
CA VAL A 372 -9.76 19.10 23.40
C VAL A 372 -9.34 17.69 23.82
N THR A 373 -9.15 17.43 25.11
CA THR A 373 -8.89 16.08 25.63
C THR A 373 -10.06 15.13 25.34
N ILE A 374 -11.31 15.59 25.49
CA ILE A 374 -12.50 14.78 25.17
C ILE A 374 -12.50 14.38 23.68
N VAL A 375 -12.20 15.31 22.78
CA VAL A 375 -12.06 15.02 21.34
C VAL A 375 -10.99 13.96 21.09
N GLY A 376 -9.82 14.08 21.75
CA GLY A 376 -8.74 13.10 21.65
C GLY A 376 -9.15 11.69 22.13
N VAL A 377 -9.79 11.59 23.30
CA VAL A 377 -10.24 10.31 23.85
C VAL A 377 -11.30 9.67 22.96
N LEU A 378 -12.31 10.45 22.54
CA LEU A 378 -13.38 9.96 21.66
C LEU A 378 -12.82 9.53 20.30
N GLY A 379 -11.90 10.30 19.70
CA GLY A 379 -11.26 9.93 18.44
C GLY A 379 -10.42 8.66 18.54
N GLY A 380 -9.75 8.43 19.67
CA GLY A 380 -9.03 7.19 19.95
C GLY A 380 -9.97 5.97 20.05
N VAL A 381 -11.07 6.09 20.81
CA VAL A 381 -12.07 5.03 20.96
C VAL A 381 -12.78 4.74 19.62
N LEU A 382 -13.23 5.78 18.92
CA LEU A 382 -13.89 5.64 17.61
C LEU A 382 -12.94 5.06 16.56
N GLY A 383 -11.66 5.45 16.56
CA GLY A 383 -10.65 4.91 15.66
C GLY A 383 -10.36 3.43 15.92
N ALA A 384 -10.28 3.04 17.19
CA ALA A 384 -10.15 1.63 17.57
C ALA A 384 -11.41 0.83 17.19
N LEU A 385 -12.60 1.35 17.45
CA LEU A 385 -13.85 0.69 17.06
C LEU A 385 -13.92 0.50 15.54
N TYR A 386 -13.57 1.53 14.77
CA TYR A 386 -13.49 1.46 13.31
C TYR A 386 -12.55 0.33 12.85
N ASN A 387 -11.33 0.26 13.39
CA ASN A 387 -10.37 -0.81 13.05
C ASN A 387 -10.91 -2.20 13.37
N HIS A 388 -11.59 -2.37 14.52
CA HIS A 388 -12.14 -3.66 14.93
C HIS A 388 -13.27 -4.13 14.02
N VAL A 389 -14.21 -3.24 13.69
CA VAL A 389 -15.32 -3.56 12.79
C VAL A 389 -14.79 -3.80 11.38
N LEU A 390 -13.88 -2.96 10.91
CA LEU A 390 -13.29 -3.10 9.59
C LEU A 390 -12.55 -4.43 9.43
N HIS A 391 -11.79 -4.86 10.44
CA HIS A 391 -11.13 -6.17 10.44
C HIS A 391 -12.13 -7.31 10.21
N LYS A 392 -13.29 -7.27 10.87
CA LYS A 392 -14.35 -8.26 10.68
C LYS A 392 -14.94 -8.19 9.27
N VAL A 393 -15.21 -7.00 8.74
CA VAL A 393 -15.71 -6.81 7.38
C VAL A 393 -14.72 -7.37 6.35
N LEU A 394 -13.43 -7.08 6.50
CA LEU A 394 -12.38 -7.59 5.61
C LEU A 394 -12.26 -9.12 5.64
N ARG A 395 -12.45 -9.75 6.81
CA ARG A 395 -12.52 -11.22 6.90
C ARG A 395 -13.71 -11.79 6.12
N VAL A 396 -14.87 -11.16 6.22
CA VAL A 396 -16.06 -11.55 5.43
C VAL A 396 -15.80 -11.36 3.94
N TYR A 397 -15.15 -10.25 3.55
CA TYR A 397 -14.81 -9.99 2.16
C TYR A 397 -13.81 -11.02 1.63
N ASN A 398 -12.85 -11.47 2.42
CA ASN A 398 -11.94 -12.56 2.03
C ASN A 398 -12.70 -13.85 1.70
N LEU A 399 -13.67 -14.25 2.53
CA LEU A 399 -14.53 -15.41 2.26
C LEU A 399 -15.36 -15.27 0.98
N ILE A 400 -15.84 -14.05 0.67
CA ILE A 400 -16.56 -13.78 -0.58
C ILE A 400 -15.59 -13.80 -1.77
N ASN A 401 -14.40 -13.24 -1.60
CA ASN A 401 -13.36 -13.14 -2.61
C ASN A 401 -12.80 -14.51 -3.02
N GLU A 402 -12.86 -15.52 -2.14
CA GLU A 402 -12.51 -16.91 -2.41
C GLU A 402 -13.47 -17.59 -3.40
N LYS A 403 -14.73 -17.15 -3.48
CA LYS A 403 -15.75 -17.71 -4.41
C LYS A 403 -15.46 -17.43 -5.89
N GLY A 404 -14.43 -16.64 -6.20
CA GLY A 404 -13.95 -16.38 -7.55
C GLY A 404 -14.18 -14.96 -8.05
N ARG A 405 -13.78 -14.70 -9.31
CA ARG A 405 -13.72 -13.35 -9.89
C ARG A 405 -15.08 -12.66 -9.98
N ALA A 406 -16.14 -13.40 -10.31
CA ALA A 406 -17.49 -12.86 -10.41
C ALA A 406 -18.00 -12.33 -9.06
N ALA A 407 -17.71 -13.04 -7.96
CA ALA A 407 -18.08 -12.60 -6.61
C ALA A 407 -17.37 -11.29 -6.23
N LYS A 408 -16.08 -11.12 -6.60
CA LYS A 408 -15.32 -9.88 -6.38
C LYS A 408 -15.95 -8.68 -7.10
N LEU A 409 -16.33 -8.88 -8.36
CA LEU A 409 -16.99 -7.84 -9.16
C LEU A 409 -18.38 -7.52 -8.61
N ALA A 410 -19.18 -8.55 -8.31
CA ALA A 410 -20.52 -8.36 -7.75
C ALA A 410 -20.48 -7.61 -6.41
N LEU A 411 -19.51 -7.92 -5.54
CA LEU A 411 -19.31 -7.20 -4.27
C LEU A 411 -19.02 -5.71 -4.50
N ALA A 412 -18.07 -5.39 -5.40
CA ALA A 412 -17.72 -4.00 -5.70
C ALA A 412 -18.92 -3.22 -6.27
N LEU A 413 -19.70 -3.84 -7.15
CA LEU A 413 -20.89 -3.23 -7.75
C LEU A 413 -22.04 -3.07 -6.73
N ALA A 414 -22.25 -4.04 -5.84
CA ALA A 414 -23.25 -3.95 -4.79
C ALA A 414 -22.94 -2.80 -3.80
N VAL A 415 -21.67 -2.65 -3.42
CA VAL A 415 -21.22 -1.53 -2.58
C VAL A 415 -21.37 -0.19 -3.30
N CYS A 416 -21.12 -0.13 -4.61
CA CYS A 416 -21.37 1.07 -5.42
C CYS A 416 -22.86 1.45 -5.47
N ALA A 417 -23.75 0.47 -5.62
CA ALA A 417 -25.19 0.71 -5.60
C ALA A 417 -25.64 1.24 -4.24
N LEU A 418 -25.16 0.64 -3.14
CA LEU A 418 -25.40 1.11 -1.78
C LEU A 418 -24.90 2.55 -1.59
N THR A 419 -23.67 2.84 -2.04
CA THR A 419 -23.06 4.16 -1.93
C THR A 419 -23.87 5.20 -2.69
N SER A 420 -24.26 4.90 -3.92
CA SER A 420 -25.06 5.81 -4.75
C SER A 420 -26.44 6.08 -4.14
N ALA A 421 -27.08 5.06 -3.55
CA ALA A 421 -28.35 5.22 -2.85
C ALA A 421 -28.21 6.10 -1.60
N LEU A 422 -27.21 5.84 -0.74
CA LEU A 422 -27.00 6.61 0.48
C LEU A 422 -26.66 8.07 0.18
N LEU A 423 -25.75 8.34 -0.75
CA LEU A 423 -25.36 9.72 -1.09
C LEU A 423 -26.52 10.53 -1.69
N TYR A 424 -27.37 9.91 -2.52
CA TYR A 424 -28.46 10.61 -3.20
C TYR A 424 -29.74 10.75 -2.36
N VAL A 425 -30.09 9.73 -1.56
CA VAL A 425 -31.37 9.68 -0.82
C VAL A 425 -31.29 10.42 0.52
N THR A 426 -30.16 10.37 1.22
CA THR A 426 -30.05 10.97 2.57
C THR A 426 -30.26 12.49 2.62
N PRO A 427 -29.91 13.30 1.60
CA PRO A 427 -30.26 14.72 1.58
C PRO A 427 -31.76 15.02 1.70
N PHE A 428 -32.65 14.08 1.35
CA PHE A 428 -34.10 14.27 1.50
C PHE A 428 -34.59 14.17 2.95
N ALA A 429 -33.76 13.67 3.88
CA ALA A 429 -34.12 13.49 5.28
C ALA A 429 -34.03 14.79 6.12
N VAL A 430 -33.44 15.85 5.58
CA VAL A 430 -33.12 17.09 6.30
C VAL A 430 -33.89 18.29 5.71
N PRO A 431 -34.42 19.21 6.55
CA PRO A 431 -35.07 20.42 6.07
C PRO A 431 -34.07 21.43 5.46
N CYS A 432 -34.57 22.29 4.57
CA CYS A 432 -33.76 23.34 3.95
C CYS A 432 -33.43 24.47 4.94
N THR A 433 -32.21 25.00 4.85
CA THR A 433 -31.73 26.13 5.66
C THR A 433 -31.77 27.42 4.83
N PRO A 434 -32.23 28.55 5.38
CA PRO A 434 -32.21 29.84 4.69
C PRO A 434 -30.77 30.34 4.54
N CYS A 435 -30.46 30.96 3.39
CA CYS A 435 -29.19 31.66 3.22
C CYS A 435 -29.18 32.95 4.06
N ASP A 436 -28.20 33.09 4.94
CA ASP A 436 -28.01 34.33 5.70
C ASP A 436 -27.21 35.36 4.85
N PRO A 437 -27.78 36.55 4.57
CA PRO A 437 -27.12 37.59 3.77
C PRO A 437 -25.90 38.24 4.47
N ALA A 438 -25.65 37.97 5.75
CA ALA A 438 -24.48 38.47 6.48
C ALA A 438 -23.16 37.79 6.08
N PHE A 439 -23.22 36.56 5.55
CA PHE A 439 -22.08 35.90 4.93
C PHE A 439 -21.96 36.45 3.51
N GLY A 440 -20.94 37.25 3.21
CA GLY A 440 -20.80 38.07 1.98
C GLY A 440 -20.77 37.34 0.61
N GLY A 441 -21.28 36.12 0.50
CA GLY A 441 -21.54 35.41 -0.75
C GLY A 441 -23.03 35.45 -1.11
N ALA A 442 -23.34 35.65 -2.40
CA ALA A 442 -24.70 35.43 -2.89
C ALA A 442 -25.15 33.99 -2.60
N CYS A 443 -26.37 33.82 -2.09
CA CYS A 443 -27.03 32.51 -1.94
C CYS A 443 -26.91 31.72 -3.26
N PRO A 444 -26.53 30.44 -3.23
CA PRO A 444 -25.88 29.79 -4.36
C PRO A 444 -26.73 29.76 -5.65
N THR A 445 -26.09 30.15 -6.75
CA THR A 445 -26.48 29.74 -8.11
C THR A 445 -25.73 28.48 -8.52
N LEU A 446 -26.46 27.48 -9.01
CA LEU A 446 -25.94 26.22 -9.57
C LEU A 446 -24.79 26.44 -10.55
N GLY A 447 -23.69 25.68 -10.40
CA GLY A 447 -22.64 25.57 -11.42
C GLY A 447 -21.32 26.29 -11.11
N LYS A 448 -21.13 26.81 -9.90
CA LYS A 448 -19.83 27.25 -9.38
C LYS A 448 -19.45 26.46 -8.12
N SER A 449 -18.15 26.23 -7.93
CA SER A 449 -17.53 25.89 -6.65
C SER A 449 -17.97 26.91 -5.59
N GLY A 450 -18.60 26.43 -4.52
CA GLY A 450 -19.11 27.29 -3.46
C GLY A 450 -19.63 26.45 -2.29
N ASN A 451 -19.69 27.06 -1.11
CA ASN A 451 -20.00 26.41 0.16
C ASN A 451 -21.46 25.94 0.29
N PHE A 452 -22.33 26.16 -0.70
CA PHE A 452 -23.76 25.88 -0.58
C PHE A 452 -24.32 25.25 -1.85
N LYS A 453 -25.02 24.12 -1.73
CA LYS A 453 -25.72 23.46 -2.83
C LYS A 453 -27.24 23.53 -2.65
N ARG A 454 -27.92 24.03 -3.67
CA ARG A 454 -29.39 23.99 -3.78
C ARG A 454 -29.83 22.64 -4.35
N PHE A 455 -30.20 21.71 -3.48
CA PHE A 455 -30.76 20.41 -3.84
C PHE A 455 -32.04 20.18 -3.02
N ASN A 456 -33.15 19.89 -3.70
CA ASN A 456 -34.45 19.71 -3.05
C ASN A 456 -34.92 20.91 -2.18
N CYS A 457 -34.52 22.13 -2.54
CA CYS A 457 -34.84 23.35 -1.79
C CYS A 457 -35.37 24.49 -2.69
N PRO A 458 -36.24 25.37 -2.14
CA PRO A 458 -36.73 26.56 -2.84
C PRO A 458 -35.61 27.60 -3.05
N GLU A 459 -35.90 28.64 -3.83
CA GLU A 459 -34.95 29.73 -4.05
C GLU A 459 -34.65 30.47 -2.72
N GLY A 460 -33.40 30.91 -2.53
CA GLY A 460 -32.97 31.53 -1.28
C GLY A 460 -32.65 30.55 -0.14
N HIS A 461 -32.78 29.23 -0.36
CA HIS A 461 -32.46 28.19 0.61
C HIS A 461 -31.44 27.18 0.06
N TYR A 462 -30.69 26.54 0.95
CA TYR A 462 -29.73 25.49 0.64
C TYR A 462 -29.98 24.23 1.49
N ASN A 463 -29.45 23.11 1.02
CA ASN A 463 -29.43 21.86 1.77
C ASN A 463 -27.99 21.63 2.25
N ASP A 464 -27.78 21.73 3.56
CA ASP A 464 -26.46 21.63 4.18
C ASP A 464 -25.88 20.22 4.07
N LEU A 465 -26.70 19.17 4.19
CA LEU A 465 -26.29 17.79 3.97
C LEU A 465 -25.92 17.51 2.50
N ALA A 466 -26.71 18.00 1.53
CA ALA A 466 -26.40 17.86 0.11
C ALA A 466 -25.11 18.59 -0.30
N THR A 467 -24.82 19.69 0.40
CA THR A 467 -23.58 20.45 0.21
C THR A 467 -22.36 19.60 0.53
N LEU A 468 -22.45 18.75 1.56
CA LEU A 468 -21.39 17.82 1.93
C LEU A 468 -21.38 16.57 1.05
N LEU A 469 -22.53 15.92 0.84
CA LEU A 469 -22.63 14.62 0.17
C LEU A 469 -22.50 14.68 -1.36
N HIS A 470 -22.90 15.78 -2.00
CA HIS A 470 -22.77 15.93 -3.45
C HIS A 470 -21.50 16.70 -3.85
N ALA A 471 -20.59 16.99 -2.91
CA ALA A 471 -19.28 17.56 -3.19
C ALA A 471 -18.25 16.45 -3.45
N THR A 472 -17.07 16.83 -3.98
CA THR A 472 -15.93 15.90 -3.92
C THR A 472 -15.51 15.73 -2.47
N ASN A 473 -14.91 14.59 -2.10
CA ASN A 473 -14.46 14.36 -0.73
C ASN A 473 -13.47 15.45 -0.23
N VAL A 474 -12.68 16.03 -1.15
CA VAL A 474 -11.76 17.14 -0.84
C VAL A 474 -12.55 18.43 -0.57
N ASP A 475 -13.50 18.78 -1.42
CA ASP A 475 -14.35 19.96 -1.24
C ASP A 475 -15.25 19.83 0.01
N ALA A 476 -15.77 18.64 0.28
CA ALA A 476 -16.52 18.35 1.50
C ALA A 476 -15.67 18.60 2.76
N THR A 477 -14.39 18.18 2.74
CA THR A 477 -13.46 18.47 3.84
C THR A 477 -13.22 19.98 3.97
N ARG A 478 -13.01 20.68 2.85
CA ARG A 478 -12.83 22.14 2.83
C ARG A 478 -14.05 22.87 3.40
N ASN A 479 -15.26 22.43 3.06
CA ASN A 479 -16.51 22.99 3.57
C ASN A 479 -16.69 22.73 5.07
N ILE A 480 -16.32 21.56 5.58
CA ILE A 480 -16.42 21.25 7.02
C ILE A 480 -15.35 21.99 7.83
N PHE A 481 -14.17 22.24 7.25
CA PHE A 481 -13.10 23.02 7.89
C PHE A 481 -13.29 24.54 7.79
N SER A 482 -14.33 25.02 7.10
CA SER A 482 -14.65 26.44 7.03
C SER A 482 -14.75 27.05 8.43
N THR A 483 -14.21 28.25 8.60
CA THR A 483 -14.19 28.95 9.90
C THR A 483 -15.13 30.13 9.92
N GLY A 484 -15.60 30.51 11.11
CA GLY A 484 -16.63 31.56 11.26
C GLY A 484 -18.03 31.11 10.85
N THR A 485 -18.25 29.79 10.74
CA THR A 485 -19.44 29.18 10.14
C THR A 485 -20.26 28.39 11.15
N ALA A 486 -20.38 28.91 12.37
CA ALA A 486 -21.05 28.21 13.48
C ALA A 486 -22.52 27.83 13.17
N GLY A 487 -23.20 28.56 12.28
CA GLY A 487 -24.58 28.30 11.85
C GLY A 487 -24.74 27.65 10.47
N GLU A 488 -23.66 27.34 9.74
CA GLU A 488 -23.77 26.83 8.36
C GLU A 488 -24.32 25.40 8.28
N PHE A 489 -23.96 24.55 9.24
CA PHE A 489 -24.34 23.14 9.29
C PHE A 489 -25.08 22.83 10.56
N ARG A 490 -26.24 22.19 10.43
CA ARG A 490 -27.06 21.79 11.55
C ARG A 490 -26.53 20.49 12.19
N LEU A 491 -26.86 20.29 13.46
CA LEU A 491 -26.41 19.12 14.22
C LEU A 491 -26.97 17.81 13.65
N ASP A 492 -28.24 17.79 13.24
CA ASP A 492 -28.91 16.66 12.58
C ASP A 492 -28.19 16.28 11.28
N SER A 493 -27.87 17.26 10.43
CA SER A 493 -27.14 17.05 9.18
C SER A 493 -25.74 16.47 9.41
N LEU A 494 -24.99 16.99 10.38
CA LEU A 494 -23.65 16.48 10.69
C LEU A 494 -23.67 15.07 11.30
N LEU A 495 -24.68 14.75 12.12
CA LEU A 495 -24.85 13.39 12.66
C LEU A 495 -25.20 12.38 11.57
N ILE A 496 -26.09 12.74 10.64
CA ILE A 496 -26.42 11.89 9.48
C ILE A 496 -25.19 11.72 8.59
N PHE A 497 -24.48 12.82 8.29
CA PHE A 497 -23.24 12.78 7.51
C PHE A 497 -22.19 11.85 8.15
N PHE A 498 -21.95 12.00 9.46
CA PHE A 498 -21.03 11.13 10.21
C PHE A 498 -21.45 9.65 10.13
N ALA A 499 -22.74 9.35 10.33
CA ALA A 499 -23.24 7.98 10.27
C ALA A 499 -23.11 7.37 8.87
N VAL A 500 -23.42 8.14 7.82
CA VAL A 500 -23.29 7.70 6.42
C VAL A 500 -21.83 7.38 6.11
N TYR A 501 -20.88 8.26 6.44
CA TYR A 501 -19.45 8.01 6.19
C TYR A 501 -18.87 6.90 7.08
N CYS A 502 -19.41 6.67 8.28
CA CYS A 502 -19.05 5.47 9.06
C CYS A 502 -19.43 4.19 8.30
N VAL A 503 -20.65 4.12 7.77
CA VAL A 503 -21.13 2.96 7.00
C VAL A 503 -20.34 2.81 5.70
N LEU A 504 -20.22 3.89 4.92
CA LEU A 504 -19.51 3.87 3.65
C LEU A 504 -18.03 3.53 3.82
N GLY A 505 -17.33 4.13 4.78
CA GLY A 505 -15.92 3.84 5.05
C GLY A 505 -15.67 2.36 5.40
N LEU A 506 -16.57 1.75 6.17
CA LEU A 506 -16.48 0.33 6.55
C LEU A 506 -16.71 -0.62 5.37
N PHE A 507 -17.72 -0.37 4.52
CA PHE A 507 -18.07 -1.29 3.43
C PHE A 507 -17.31 -1.03 2.13
N THR A 508 -16.88 0.20 1.88
CA THR A 508 -16.16 0.57 0.65
C THR A 508 -14.72 0.11 0.68
N PHE A 509 -14.09 0.08 1.86
CA PHE A 509 -12.74 -0.42 1.98
C PHE A 509 -12.69 -1.95 1.81
N GLY A 510 -11.71 -2.44 1.05
CA GLY A 510 -11.50 -3.87 0.81
C GLY A 510 -12.21 -4.44 -0.42
N ILE A 511 -13.01 -3.65 -1.14
CA ILE A 511 -13.49 -4.04 -2.47
C ILE A 511 -12.32 -4.07 -3.47
N ALA A 512 -12.50 -4.79 -4.59
CA ALA A 512 -11.44 -5.02 -5.58
C ALA A 512 -11.16 -3.80 -6.49
N VAL A 513 -10.92 -2.61 -5.91
CA VAL A 513 -10.53 -1.38 -6.62
C VAL A 513 -9.34 -0.71 -5.92
N PRO A 514 -8.56 0.16 -6.59
CA PRO A 514 -7.54 0.95 -5.92
C PRO A 514 -8.20 1.94 -4.97
N SER A 515 -7.86 1.88 -3.69
CA SER A 515 -8.56 2.60 -2.62
C SER A 515 -7.60 3.16 -1.58
N GLY A 516 -7.79 4.42 -1.18
CA GLY A 516 -7.08 5.06 -0.08
C GLY A 516 -8.00 5.33 1.12
N LEU A 517 -7.46 5.20 2.34
CA LEU A 517 -8.20 5.35 3.60
C LEU A 517 -8.12 6.74 4.24
N PHE A 518 -7.16 7.58 3.81
CA PHE A 518 -6.91 8.86 4.44
C PHE A 518 -8.12 9.78 4.44
N LEU A 519 -8.69 10.03 3.27
CA LEU A 519 -9.76 11.02 3.11
C LEU A 519 -11.10 10.60 3.76
N PRO A 520 -11.55 9.34 3.67
CA PRO A 520 -12.72 8.87 4.43
C PRO A 520 -12.58 9.08 5.93
N ILE A 521 -11.42 8.76 6.51
CA ILE A 521 -11.17 8.94 7.94
C ILE A 521 -11.08 10.43 8.31
N ILE A 522 -10.51 11.28 7.45
CA ILE A 522 -10.51 12.73 7.65
C ILE A 522 -11.94 13.29 7.65
N LEU A 523 -12.82 12.85 6.74
CA LEU A 523 -14.22 13.29 6.66
C LEU A 523 -15.06 12.82 7.84
N MET A 524 -14.95 11.54 8.20
CA MET A 524 -15.57 11.01 9.42
C MET A 524 -15.08 11.77 10.64
N GLY A 525 -13.78 12.09 10.65
CA GLY A 525 -13.12 12.79 11.74
C GLY A 525 -13.52 14.25 11.89
N SER A 526 -13.64 14.96 10.76
CA SER A 526 -14.05 16.35 10.72
C SER A 526 -15.50 16.53 11.16
N ALA A 527 -16.37 15.59 10.78
CA ALA A 527 -17.76 15.58 11.17
C ALA A 527 -17.93 15.43 12.69
N TYR A 528 -17.33 14.42 13.33
CA TYR A 528 -17.49 14.27 14.78
C TYR A 528 -16.79 15.38 15.57
N GLY A 529 -15.66 15.91 15.07
CA GLY A 529 -14.99 17.06 15.69
C GLY A 529 -15.92 18.26 15.74
N ARG A 530 -16.61 18.56 14.63
CA ARG A 530 -17.60 19.64 14.54
C ARG A 530 -18.86 19.37 15.38
N VAL A 531 -19.35 18.13 15.41
CA VAL A 531 -20.46 17.71 16.30
C VAL A 531 -20.07 17.92 17.77
N THR A 532 -18.85 17.54 18.15
CA THR A 532 -18.36 17.69 19.52
C THR A 532 -18.27 19.17 19.91
N ALA A 533 -17.83 20.04 18.99
CA ALA A 533 -17.81 21.49 19.21
C ALA A 533 -19.21 22.07 19.45
N LEU A 534 -20.21 21.66 18.65
CA LEU A 534 -21.60 22.12 18.82
C LEU A 534 -22.20 21.67 20.15
N VAL A 535 -21.97 20.41 20.54
CA VAL A 535 -22.45 19.85 21.82
C VAL A 535 -21.76 20.51 23.01
N LEU A 536 -20.45 20.79 22.89
CA LEU A 536 -19.65 21.44 23.93
C LEU A 536 -19.59 22.97 23.77
N SER A 537 -20.47 23.58 23.00
CA SER A 537 -20.44 25.02 22.66
C SER A 537 -20.38 25.96 23.87
N ARG A 538 -20.87 25.54 25.04
CA ARG A 538 -20.75 26.29 26.30
C ARG A 538 -19.31 26.36 26.85
N PHE A 539 -18.49 25.36 26.55
CA PHE A 539 -17.11 25.21 27.04
C PHE A 539 -16.08 25.39 25.93
N ALA A 540 -16.48 25.21 24.67
CA ALA A 540 -15.64 25.36 23.49
C ALA A 540 -15.61 26.83 23.04
N ARG A 541 -14.50 27.53 23.29
CA ARG A 541 -14.29 28.90 22.79
C ARG A 541 -13.54 28.95 21.46
N ILE A 542 -12.92 27.84 21.07
CA ILE A 542 -12.25 27.66 19.79
C ILE A 542 -13.31 27.54 18.68
N ASP A 543 -13.00 28.09 17.50
CA ASP A 543 -13.86 28.00 16.31
C ASP A 543 -14.22 26.55 15.94
N HIS A 544 -15.43 26.34 15.43
CA HIS A 544 -15.97 25.02 15.10
C HIS A 544 -15.19 24.33 13.97
N GLY A 545 -14.66 25.10 13.00
CA GLY A 545 -13.82 24.58 11.91
C GLY A 545 -12.48 24.06 12.44
N LEU A 546 -11.89 24.72 13.44
CA LEU A 546 -10.68 24.23 14.10
C LEU A 546 -10.93 22.92 14.87
N TYR A 547 -12.07 22.79 15.53
CA TYR A 547 -12.47 21.51 16.13
C TYR A 547 -12.68 20.40 15.12
N ALA A 548 -13.16 20.72 13.91
CA ALA A 548 -13.22 19.74 12.83
C ALA A 548 -11.81 19.25 12.44
N VAL A 549 -10.82 20.16 12.36
CA VAL A 549 -9.42 19.77 12.11
C VAL A 549 -8.89 18.89 13.26
N LEU A 550 -9.12 19.27 14.52
CA LEU A 550 -8.72 18.47 15.68
C LEU A 550 -9.39 17.09 15.69
N GLY A 551 -10.67 17.01 15.31
CA GLY A 551 -11.40 15.77 15.17
C GLY A 551 -10.81 14.86 14.09
N ALA A 552 -10.58 15.41 12.90
CA ALA A 552 -9.93 14.73 11.79
C ALA A 552 -8.56 14.16 12.20
N ALA A 553 -7.75 14.98 12.86
CA ALA A 553 -6.46 14.57 13.40
C ALA A 553 -6.61 13.42 14.43
N ALA A 554 -7.46 13.58 15.45
CA ALA A 554 -7.63 12.57 16.50
C ALA A 554 -8.10 11.22 15.96
N LEU A 555 -9.10 11.17 15.08
CA LEU A 555 -9.61 9.91 14.56
C LEU A 555 -8.60 9.22 13.64
N MET A 556 -7.88 10.00 12.84
CA MET A 556 -6.82 9.47 11.98
C MET A 556 -5.66 8.91 12.81
N SER A 557 -5.25 9.58 13.89
CA SER A 557 -4.27 9.03 14.84
C SER A 557 -4.81 7.79 15.57
N GLY A 558 -6.07 7.80 16.00
CA GLY A 558 -6.71 6.65 16.66
C GLY A 558 -6.75 5.40 15.79
N SER A 559 -7.00 5.54 14.48
CA SER A 559 -7.06 4.42 13.53
C SER A 559 -5.69 4.04 12.92
N MET A 560 -4.94 5.01 12.41
CA MET A 560 -3.67 4.78 11.69
C MET A 560 -2.43 4.78 12.59
N ARG A 561 -2.51 5.34 13.81
CA ARG A 561 -1.41 5.43 14.80
C ARG A 561 -0.22 6.30 14.41
N MET A 562 -0.43 7.16 13.41
CA MET A 562 0.52 8.18 12.94
C MET A 562 0.55 9.40 13.85
N THR A 563 1.73 9.96 14.08
CA THR A 563 1.95 11.10 14.99
C THR A 563 2.60 12.30 14.32
N VAL A 564 3.94 12.35 14.28
CA VAL A 564 4.72 13.55 13.92
C VAL A 564 4.47 13.92 12.46
N SER A 565 4.47 12.94 11.55
CA SER A 565 4.15 13.15 10.14
C SER A 565 2.75 13.73 9.96
N LEU A 566 1.77 13.25 10.73
CA LEU A 566 0.39 13.70 10.65
C LEU A 566 0.22 15.14 11.12
N VAL A 567 0.87 15.54 12.23
CA VAL A 567 0.89 16.94 12.69
C VAL A 567 1.40 17.86 11.58
N VAL A 568 2.53 17.49 10.96
CA VAL A 568 3.16 18.32 9.93
C VAL A 568 2.32 18.36 8.66
N ILE A 569 1.68 17.26 8.26
CA ILE A 569 0.75 17.23 7.13
C ILE A 569 -0.42 18.20 7.40
N PHE A 570 -1.07 18.13 8.56
CA PHE A 570 -2.17 19.06 8.88
C PHE A 570 -1.71 20.51 8.96
N LEU A 571 -0.48 20.76 9.45
CA LEU A 571 0.10 22.10 9.48
C LEU A 571 0.37 22.66 8.08
N GLU A 572 0.95 21.87 7.17
CA GLU A 572 1.16 22.29 5.78
C GLU A 572 -0.17 22.47 5.02
N LEU A 573 -1.18 21.66 5.34
CA LEU A 573 -2.52 21.76 4.75
C LEU A 573 -3.33 22.96 5.24
N THR A 574 -3.16 23.36 6.52
CA THR A 574 -3.93 24.43 7.17
C THR A 574 -3.23 25.79 7.18
N ASN A 575 -1.91 25.80 6.96
CA ASN A 575 -1.06 26.98 6.99
C ASN A 575 -1.16 27.79 8.32
N ASN A 576 -1.42 27.11 9.44
CA ASN A 576 -1.56 27.75 10.75
C ASN A 576 -0.64 27.10 11.78
N LEU A 577 0.55 27.69 11.98
CA LEU A 577 1.56 27.19 12.92
C LEU A 577 1.08 27.20 14.38
N LEU A 578 0.12 28.06 14.72
CA LEU A 578 -0.40 28.17 16.10
C LEU A 578 -1.29 26.98 16.49
N LEU A 579 -1.77 26.20 15.51
CA LEU A 579 -2.57 24.99 15.73
C LEU A 579 -1.71 23.77 16.12
N LEU A 580 -0.38 23.83 15.91
CA LEU A 580 0.56 22.73 16.13
C LEU A 580 0.50 22.16 17.57
N PRO A 581 0.56 22.96 18.64
CA PRO A 581 0.63 22.39 20.00
C PRO A 581 -0.63 21.63 20.39
N ILE A 582 -1.82 22.16 20.04
CA ILE A 582 -3.11 21.52 20.36
C ILE A 582 -3.29 20.25 19.53
N THR A 583 -3.01 20.30 18.22
CA THR A 583 -3.10 19.11 17.36
C THR A 583 -2.19 18.00 17.87
N MET A 584 -0.93 18.32 18.21
CA MET A 584 0.00 17.35 18.79
C MET A 584 -0.53 16.74 20.08
N PHE A 585 -1.09 17.55 20.99
CA PHE A 585 -1.69 17.08 22.23
C PHE A 585 -2.86 16.12 22.00
N VAL A 586 -3.81 16.49 21.13
CA VAL A 586 -4.97 15.67 20.77
C VAL A 586 -4.56 14.35 20.12
N LEU A 587 -3.60 14.40 19.20
CA LEU A 587 -3.09 13.25 18.47
C LEU A 587 -2.43 12.22 19.38
N LEU A 588 -1.64 12.67 20.36
CA LEU A 588 -0.99 11.79 21.33
C LEU A 588 -2.02 11.10 22.24
N ILE A 589 -3.04 11.82 22.70
CA ILE A 589 -4.14 11.23 23.48
C ILE A 589 -4.87 10.18 22.63
N ALA A 590 -5.27 10.52 21.41
CA ALA A 590 -5.99 9.59 20.54
C ALA A 590 -5.16 8.34 20.20
N LYS A 591 -3.85 8.50 19.98
CA LYS A 591 -2.94 7.37 19.77
C LYS A 591 -2.86 6.46 20.98
N THR A 592 -2.60 7.03 22.17
CA THR A 592 -2.47 6.24 23.41
C THR A 592 -3.74 5.47 23.74
N VAL A 593 -4.90 6.08 23.55
CA VAL A 593 -6.20 5.42 23.71
C VAL A 593 -6.38 4.32 22.67
N GLY A 594 -6.05 4.57 21.40
CA GLY A 594 -6.11 3.55 20.36
C GLY A 594 -5.20 2.34 20.65
N ASP A 595 -3.93 2.61 21.02
CA ASP A 595 -2.91 1.59 21.32
C ASP A 595 -3.34 0.63 22.44
N ALA A 596 -4.27 1.05 23.31
CA ALA A 596 -4.82 0.18 24.35
C ALA A 596 -5.82 -0.89 23.84
N PHE A 597 -6.41 -0.72 22.65
CA PHE A 597 -7.48 -1.62 22.15
C PHE A 597 -7.03 -2.57 21.03
N ASN A 598 -6.36 -2.07 20.00
CA ASN A 598 -5.99 -2.86 18.82
C ASN A 598 -4.78 -2.28 18.07
N PRO A 599 -4.14 -3.03 17.15
CA PRO A 599 -3.06 -2.50 16.31
C PRO A 599 -3.57 -1.49 15.26
N SER A 600 -2.63 -0.86 14.57
CA SER A 600 -2.95 0.09 13.49
C SER A 600 -3.66 -0.61 12.32
N ILE A 601 -4.46 0.15 11.57
CA ILE A 601 -5.17 -0.38 10.39
C ILE A 601 -4.22 -1.00 9.35
N TYR A 602 -3.02 -0.44 9.17
CA TYR A 602 -2.05 -0.95 8.20
C TYR A 602 -1.40 -2.25 8.67
N GLU A 603 -1.17 -2.45 9.97
CA GLU A 603 -0.72 -3.73 10.54
C GLU A 603 -1.80 -4.81 10.38
N ILE A 604 -3.06 -4.48 10.64
CA ILE A 604 -4.19 -5.40 10.41
C ILE A 604 -4.22 -5.87 8.94
N ILE A 605 -4.02 -4.95 8.00
CA ILE A 605 -4.01 -5.29 6.56
C ILE A 605 -2.78 -6.14 6.19
N LEU A 606 -1.60 -5.86 6.77
CA LEU A 606 -0.39 -6.67 6.57
C LEU A 606 -0.63 -8.12 7.00
N ASP A 607 -1.22 -8.30 8.18
CA ASP A 607 -1.54 -9.61 8.75
C ASP A 607 -2.58 -10.37 7.90
N LEU A 608 -3.63 -9.68 7.43
CA LEU A 608 -4.66 -10.28 6.57
C LEU A 608 -4.10 -10.70 5.20
N LYS A 609 -3.08 -10.01 4.69
CA LYS A 609 -2.37 -10.40 3.45
C LYS A 609 -1.37 -11.53 3.67
N GLY A 610 -1.00 -11.82 4.92
CA GLY A 610 -0.01 -12.83 5.26
C GLY A 610 1.42 -12.43 4.91
N LEU A 611 1.72 -11.12 4.89
CA LEU A 611 3.07 -10.63 4.64
C LEU A 611 3.91 -10.77 5.93
N PRO A 612 5.09 -11.41 5.91
CA PRO A 612 5.93 -11.62 7.09
C PRO A 612 6.64 -10.32 7.49
N PHE A 613 5.90 -9.45 8.18
CA PHE A 613 6.41 -8.20 8.71
C PHE A 613 7.09 -8.41 10.06
N LEU A 614 8.33 -7.95 10.20
CA LEU A 614 9.04 -7.97 11.49
C LEU A 614 8.86 -6.63 12.20
N GLU A 615 8.15 -6.64 13.33
CA GLU A 615 7.88 -5.43 14.12
C GLU A 615 9.15 -4.78 14.71
N ALA A 616 9.04 -3.48 15.05
CA ALA A 616 10.15 -2.73 15.62
C ALA A 616 10.43 -3.06 17.09
N LYS A 617 9.35 -3.33 17.85
CA LYS A 617 9.43 -3.64 19.27
C LYS A 617 9.37 -5.16 19.44
N PRO A 618 10.41 -5.82 19.98
CA PRO A 618 10.32 -7.22 20.29
C PRO A 618 9.30 -7.43 21.42
N GLU A 619 8.60 -8.56 21.36
CA GLU A 619 7.67 -8.95 22.41
C GLU A 619 8.41 -9.15 23.75
N PRO A 620 7.80 -8.82 24.90
CA PRO A 620 8.48 -8.91 26.20
C PRO A 620 9.06 -10.29 26.50
N TRP A 621 8.35 -11.37 26.14
CA TRP A 621 8.75 -12.75 26.38
C TRP A 621 9.94 -13.19 25.51
N MET A 622 10.27 -12.49 24.43
CA MET A 622 11.46 -12.79 23.60
C MET A 622 12.77 -12.50 24.35
N LYS A 623 12.70 -11.80 25.50
CA LYS A 623 13.87 -11.56 26.36
C LYS A 623 14.28 -12.79 27.15
N ASP A 624 13.33 -13.68 27.43
CA ASP A 624 13.54 -14.89 28.23
C ASP A 624 14.09 -16.06 27.39
N LEU A 625 14.07 -15.94 26.06
CA LEU A 625 14.55 -16.95 25.12
C LEU A 625 15.94 -16.57 24.60
N THR A 626 16.87 -17.53 24.61
CA THR A 626 18.21 -17.36 24.04
C THR A 626 18.26 -17.76 22.57
N VAL A 627 19.21 -17.19 21.83
CA VAL A 627 19.44 -17.55 20.42
C VAL A 627 19.87 -19.02 20.29
N GLY A 628 20.63 -19.56 21.25
CA GLY A 628 21.04 -20.96 21.27
C GLY A 628 19.84 -21.91 21.35
N GLU A 629 18.88 -21.63 22.23
CA GLU A 629 17.63 -22.40 22.34
C GLU A 629 16.82 -22.34 21.04
N LEU A 630 16.69 -21.14 20.45
CA LEU A 630 16.00 -20.95 19.18
C LEU A 630 16.71 -21.69 18.02
N ALA A 631 18.04 -21.72 18.01
CA ALA A 631 18.83 -22.41 17.00
C ALA A 631 18.74 -23.94 17.16
N ALA A 632 18.71 -24.44 18.40
CA ALA A 632 18.57 -25.88 18.69
C ALA A 632 17.20 -26.44 18.28
N ALA A 633 16.15 -25.61 18.26
CA ALA A 633 14.82 -25.99 17.78
C ALA A 633 14.73 -26.16 16.25
N LYS A 634 15.80 -25.87 15.50
CA LYS A 634 15.82 -25.92 14.02
C LYS A 634 16.60 -27.10 13.47
N PRO A 635 16.28 -27.53 12.23
CA PRO A 635 17.15 -28.44 11.47
C PRO A 635 18.55 -27.83 11.31
N ARG A 636 19.57 -28.69 11.31
CA ARG A 636 20.95 -28.27 11.08
C ARG A 636 21.09 -27.57 9.72
N ALA A 637 21.78 -26.44 9.72
CA ALA A 637 22.08 -25.69 8.51
C ALA A 637 22.98 -26.50 7.56
N VAL A 638 22.65 -26.48 6.27
CA VAL A 638 23.54 -27.02 5.23
C VAL A 638 24.71 -26.07 5.04
N ALA A 639 25.91 -26.51 5.38
CA ALA A 639 27.14 -25.74 5.28
C ALA A 639 28.05 -26.29 4.17
N LEU A 640 28.75 -25.40 3.48
CA LEU A 640 29.71 -25.73 2.42
C LEU A 640 31.13 -25.48 2.91
N GLN A 641 32.12 -26.17 2.35
CA GLN A 641 33.54 -25.88 2.58
C GLN A 641 34.03 -24.74 1.68
N VAL A 642 35.11 -24.05 2.07
CA VAL A 642 35.75 -23.01 1.24
C VAL A 642 36.06 -23.52 -0.17
N VAL A 643 36.60 -24.74 -0.29
CA VAL A 643 36.78 -25.43 -1.56
C VAL A 643 35.96 -26.71 -1.50
N GLU A 644 34.88 -26.74 -2.29
CA GLU A 644 33.85 -27.78 -2.24
C GLU A 644 33.73 -28.53 -3.56
N ARG A 645 33.23 -29.77 -3.53
CA ARG A 645 32.96 -30.53 -4.76
C ARG A 645 31.73 -29.97 -5.49
N VAL A 646 31.80 -29.93 -6.82
CA VAL A 646 30.68 -29.49 -7.68
C VAL A 646 29.41 -30.31 -7.40
N SER A 647 29.54 -31.63 -7.29
CA SER A 647 28.44 -32.55 -6.91
C SER A 647 27.75 -32.12 -5.62
N THR A 648 28.49 -31.84 -4.56
CA THR A 648 27.94 -31.41 -3.27
C THR A 648 27.22 -30.06 -3.35
N VAL A 649 27.75 -29.11 -4.13
CA VAL A 649 27.10 -27.82 -4.37
C VAL A 649 25.77 -28.01 -5.11
N VAL A 650 25.76 -28.83 -6.17
CA VAL A 650 24.54 -29.12 -6.95
C VAL A 650 23.50 -29.86 -6.11
N GLU A 651 23.93 -30.85 -5.31
CA GLU A 651 23.07 -31.56 -4.37
C GLU A 651 22.45 -30.62 -3.33
N ALA A 652 23.25 -29.74 -2.70
CA ALA A 652 22.74 -28.76 -1.74
C ALA A 652 21.72 -27.81 -2.38
N LEU A 653 21.97 -27.38 -3.62
CA LEU A 653 21.10 -26.50 -4.39
C LEU A 653 19.79 -27.19 -4.83
N ARG A 654 19.81 -28.48 -5.13
CA ARG A 654 18.61 -29.27 -5.50
C ARG A 654 17.82 -29.73 -4.29
N ALA A 655 18.50 -30.11 -3.21
CA ALA A 655 17.88 -30.60 -1.98
C ALA A 655 17.21 -29.49 -1.17
N THR A 656 17.72 -28.25 -1.25
CA THR A 656 17.21 -27.13 -0.44
C THR A 656 16.81 -25.93 -1.30
N ARG A 657 15.80 -25.21 -0.82
CA ARG A 657 15.39 -23.89 -1.35
C ARG A 657 16.06 -22.73 -0.60
N HIS A 658 17.14 -22.98 0.11
CA HIS A 658 17.86 -21.95 0.86
C HIS A 658 18.60 -21.01 -0.11
N ASN A 659 18.54 -19.70 0.20
CA ASN A 659 19.18 -18.65 -0.59
C ASN A 659 20.56 -18.23 -0.08
N GLY A 660 21.00 -18.75 1.08
CA GLY A 660 22.31 -18.48 1.65
C GLY A 660 22.86 -19.70 2.38
N PHE A 661 24.17 -19.93 2.23
CA PHE A 661 24.88 -21.08 2.79
C PHE A 661 26.11 -20.58 3.57
N PRO A 662 26.28 -20.98 4.84
CA PRO A 662 27.50 -20.70 5.58
C PRO A 662 28.67 -21.49 4.97
N VAL A 663 29.80 -20.81 4.80
CA VAL A 663 31.05 -21.38 4.29
C VAL A 663 31.97 -21.60 5.48
N LEU A 664 32.42 -22.83 5.65
CA LEU A 664 33.30 -23.26 6.74
C LEU A 664 34.71 -23.46 6.21
N ASP A 665 35.69 -22.94 6.95
CA ASP A 665 37.10 -23.27 6.76
C ASP A 665 37.50 -24.36 7.76
N ARG A 666 38.40 -25.24 7.32
CA ARG A 666 38.97 -26.31 8.15
C ARG A 666 40.48 -26.15 8.17
N PRO A 667 41.01 -25.18 8.94
CA PRO A 667 42.45 -24.95 9.03
C PRO A 667 43.18 -26.13 9.70
N ARG A 668 42.50 -26.89 10.56
CA ARG A 668 43.04 -28.08 11.25
C ARG A 668 42.00 -29.22 11.27
N PRO A 669 42.44 -30.49 11.27
CA PRO A 669 41.54 -31.62 11.46
C PRO A 669 40.73 -31.48 12.76
N GLY A 670 39.40 -31.55 12.67
CA GLY A 670 38.50 -31.46 13.83
C GLY A 670 38.04 -30.06 14.23
N VAL A 671 38.66 -29.00 13.70
CA VAL A 671 38.24 -27.60 13.95
C VAL A 671 37.61 -27.06 12.67
N SER A 672 36.34 -26.66 12.74
CA SER A 672 35.63 -25.96 11.66
C SER A 672 35.34 -24.54 12.13
N GLU A 673 35.84 -23.56 11.41
CA GLU A 673 35.60 -22.14 11.68
C GLU A 673 34.70 -21.56 10.59
N LEU A 674 33.86 -20.59 10.96
CA LEU A 674 33.05 -19.88 9.98
C LEU A 674 33.96 -18.95 9.16
N HIS A 675 34.10 -19.24 7.87
CA HIS A 675 34.80 -18.36 6.94
C HIS A 675 33.90 -17.20 6.48
N GLY A 676 32.62 -17.49 6.25
CA GLY A 676 31.68 -16.49 5.78
C GLY A 676 30.35 -17.04 5.28
N LEU A 677 29.66 -16.28 4.43
CA LEU A 677 28.38 -16.66 3.85
C LEU A 677 28.36 -16.46 2.33
N VAL A 678 27.87 -17.46 1.59
CA VAL A 678 27.70 -17.39 0.13
C VAL A 678 26.22 -17.49 -0.23
N LEU A 679 25.78 -16.68 -1.19
CA LEU A 679 24.39 -16.71 -1.67
C LEU A 679 24.19 -17.78 -2.75
N ARG A 680 22.95 -18.27 -2.85
CA ARG A 680 22.51 -19.18 -3.92
C ARG A 680 22.77 -18.59 -5.31
N SER A 681 22.53 -17.30 -5.50
CA SER A 681 22.81 -16.60 -6.77
C SER A 681 24.29 -16.66 -7.15
N HIS A 682 25.20 -16.51 -6.19
CA HIS A 682 26.64 -16.59 -6.42
C HIS A 682 27.07 -18.02 -6.82
N LEU A 683 26.50 -19.04 -6.17
CA LEU A 683 26.75 -20.44 -6.52
C LEU A 683 26.25 -20.76 -7.93
N VAL A 684 25.02 -20.35 -8.28
CA VAL A 684 24.47 -20.54 -9.62
C VAL A 684 25.31 -19.81 -10.69
N ALA A 685 25.80 -18.60 -10.39
CA ALA A 685 26.68 -17.87 -11.28
C ALA A 685 28.01 -18.60 -11.51
N ALA A 686 28.60 -19.17 -10.44
CA ALA A 686 29.82 -19.97 -10.53
C ALA A 686 29.63 -21.23 -11.38
N LEU A 687 28.52 -21.96 -11.17
CA LEU A 687 28.18 -23.14 -11.97
C LEU A 687 27.94 -22.79 -13.44
N ARG A 688 27.22 -21.70 -13.73
CA ARG A 688 26.94 -21.26 -15.11
C ARG A 688 28.21 -20.91 -15.88
N LYS A 689 29.17 -20.25 -15.22
CA LYS A 689 30.46 -19.91 -15.84
C LYS A 689 31.45 -21.08 -15.85
N ARG A 690 31.05 -22.27 -15.39
CA ARG A 690 31.90 -23.47 -15.26
C ARG A 690 33.21 -23.17 -14.52
N TRP A 691 33.11 -22.44 -13.40
CA TRP A 691 34.25 -22.17 -12.51
C TRP A 691 34.62 -23.43 -11.74
N PHE A 692 35.27 -24.36 -12.44
CA PHE A 692 35.62 -25.69 -11.98
C PHE A 692 37.13 -25.86 -11.96
N LEU A 693 37.64 -26.37 -10.86
CA LEU A 693 39.05 -26.64 -10.60
C LEU A 693 39.24 -28.15 -10.56
N PRO A 694 40.20 -28.71 -11.32
CA PRO A 694 40.48 -30.15 -11.30
C PRO A 694 41.07 -30.59 -9.96
N GLU A 695 41.81 -29.70 -9.29
CA GLU A 695 42.44 -29.94 -8.00
C GLU A 695 41.83 -29.10 -6.90
N ARG A 696 41.86 -29.63 -5.68
CA ARG A 696 41.41 -28.91 -4.48
C ARG A 696 42.43 -27.85 -4.09
N ARG A 697 42.33 -26.65 -4.66
CA ARG A 697 43.17 -25.48 -4.34
C ARG A 697 42.34 -24.23 -4.12
N ARG A 698 42.91 -23.26 -3.41
CA ARG A 698 42.42 -21.88 -3.42
C ARG A 698 42.94 -21.17 -4.68
N THR A 699 42.09 -20.34 -5.25
CA THR A 699 42.38 -19.55 -6.44
C THR A 699 43.02 -18.23 -6.04
N GLU A 700 43.91 -17.73 -6.89
CA GLU A 700 44.49 -16.42 -6.71
C GLU A 700 43.45 -15.33 -7.05
N GLU A 701 43.58 -14.16 -6.44
CA GLU A 701 42.59 -13.08 -6.61
C GLU A 701 42.40 -12.65 -8.07
N TRP A 702 43.43 -12.75 -8.91
CA TRP A 702 43.36 -12.37 -10.32
C TRP A 702 42.51 -13.33 -11.16
N GLU A 703 42.51 -14.64 -10.84
CA GLU A 703 41.73 -15.65 -11.57
C GLU A 703 40.23 -15.39 -11.40
N ALA A 704 39.80 -15.07 -10.17
CA ALA A 704 38.41 -14.75 -9.87
C ALA A 704 37.95 -13.44 -10.56
N ARG A 705 38.86 -12.47 -10.74
CA ARG A 705 38.57 -11.16 -11.37
C ARG A 705 38.35 -11.26 -12.87
N GLU A 706 39.04 -12.16 -13.56
CA GLU A 706 38.80 -12.38 -15.00
C GLU A 706 37.46 -13.07 -15.23
N MET A 707 37.05 -13.93 -14.29
CA MET A 707 35.86 -14.75 -14.43
C MET A 707 34.58 -14.07 -13.93
N PHE A 708 34.64 -13.20 -12.92
CA PHE A 708 33.45 -12.60 -12.33
C PHE A 708 33.54 -11.08 -12.22
N SER A 709 32.43 -10.40 -12.54
CA SER A 709 32.23 -9.00 -12.17
C SER A 709 31.21 -8.86 -11.05
N SER A 710 31.36 -7.83 -10.20
CA SER A 710 30.42 -7.59 -9.09
C SER A 710 28.97 -7.40 -9.59
N ALA A 711 28.80 -6.77 -10.75
CA ALA A 711 27.48 -6.56 -11.36
C ALA A 711 26.82 -7.85 -11.87
N GLU A 712 27.58 -8.85 -12.28
CA GLU A 712 27.05 -10.14 -12.71
C GLU A 712 26.65 -11.03 -11.54
N LEU A 713 27.39 -10.97 -10.42
CA LEU A 713 27.03 -11.67 -9.19
C LEU A 713 25.75 -11.12 -8.54
N ALA A 714 25.45 -9.85 -8.78
CA ALA A 714 24.20 -9.22 -8.35
C ALA A 714 22.98 -9.64 -9.20
N ASP A 715 23.18 -10.16 -10.43
CA ASP A 715 22.08 -10.53 -11.33
C ASP A 715 21.48 -11.89 -10.90
N LYS A 716 20.22 -11.89 -10.44
CA LYS A 716 19.47 -13.08 -9.99
C LYS A 716 18.95 -13.91 -11.18
N CYS A 717 19.82 -14.27 -12.13
CA CYS A 717 19.42 -14.94 -13.37
C CYS A 717 19.50 -16.48 -13.30
N GLY A 718 18.38 -17.12 -13.62
CA GLY A 718 18.20 -18.53 -14.00
C GLY A 718 18.25 -19.57 -12.87
N GLY A 719 17.64 -20.72 -13.15
CA GLY A 719 17.41 -21.80 -12.21
C GLY A 719 18.54 -22.83 -12.20
N VAL A 720 18.60 -23.63 -11.14
CA VAL A 720 19.52 -24.77 -11.05
C VAL A 720 19.15 -25.86 -12.07
N ASP A 721 17.87 -25.89 -12.46
CA ASP A 721 17.31 -26.86 -13.42
C ASP A 721 17.73 -26.57 -14.86
N GLU A 722 18.23 -25.36 -15.15
CA GLU A 722 18.73 -24.97 -16.49
C GLU A 722 20.20 -25.35 -16.71
N LEU A 723 20.88 -25.91 -15.69
CA LEU A 723 22.31 -26.22 -15.73
C LEU A 723 22.54 -27.68 -16.15
N GLU A 724 23.08 -27.87 -17.35
CA GLU A 724 23.62 -29.15 -17.81
C GLU A 724 25.10 -29.26 -17.42
N ILE A 725 25.39 -30.05 -16.39
CA ILE A 725 26.74 -30.31 -15.86
C ILE A 725 27.11 -31.76 -16.14
N SER A 726 28.27 -32.00 -16.72
CA SER A 726 28.75 -33.34 -17.08
C SER A 726 29.13 -34.16 -15.85
N PRO A 727 29.12 -35.51 -15.92
CA PRO A 727 29.55 -36.35 -14.79
C PRO A 727 31.02 -36.14 -14.42
N GLU A 728 31.87 -35.75 -15.37
CA GLU A 728 33.27 -35.38 -15.10
C GLU A 728 33.36 -34.06 -14.32
N GLU A 729 32.53 -33.08 -14.69
CA GLU A 729 32.44 -31.79 -13.99
C GLU A 729 31.92 -31.93 -12.56
N MET A 730 31.02 -32.87 -12.29
CA MET A 730 30.55 -33.18 -10.94
C MET A 730 31.67 -33.66 -10.00
N GLY A 731 32.75 -34.21 -10.55
CA GLY A 731 33.94 -34.66 -9.82
C GLY A 731 34.95 -33.55 -9.51
N MET A 732 34.80 -32.37 -10.13
CA MET A 732 35.69 -31.22 -9.94
C MET A 732 35.35 -30.41 -8.67
N TYR A 733 36.15 -29.39 -8.39
CA TYR A 733 36.03 -28.51 -7.22
C TYR A 733 35.64 -27.08 -7.61
N VAL A 734 34.99 -26.36 -6.70
CA VAL A 734 34.69 -24.92 -6.80
C VAL A 734 35.33 -24.23 -5.62
N ASP A 735 36.13 -23.21 -5.89
CA ASP A 735 36.63 -22.31 -4.83
C ASP A 735 35.62 -21.19 -4.57
N LEU A 736 35.05 -21.21 -3.37
CA LEU A 736 34.04 -20.24 -2.91
C LEU A 736 34.66 -19.04 -2.19
N HIS A 737 35.95 -19.10 -1.83
CA HIS A 737 36.66 -18.02 -1.12
C HIS A 737 36.39 -16.63 -1.72
N PRO A 738 36.62 -16.37 -3.03
CA PRO A 738 36.45 -15.03 -3.61
C PRO A 738 34.98 -14.56 -3.72
N LEU A 739 34.01 -15.46 -3.59
CA LEU A 739 32.58 -15.18 -3.71
C LEU A 739 31.88 -14.99 -2.34
N THR A 740 32.57 -15.36 -1.26
CA THR A 740 32.02 -15.42 0.08
C THR A 740 32.05 -14.05 0.74
N ASN A 741 30.97 -13.68 1.46
CA ASN A 741 31.01 -12.56 2.40
C ASN A 741 31.88 -12.95 3.59
N THR A 742 33.06 -12.36 3.72
CA THR A 742 34.05 -12.69 4.76
C THR A 742 33.71 -12.12 6.12
N THR A 743 32.80 -11.15 6.19
CA THR A 743 32.42 -10.47 7.43
C THR A 743 30.90 -10.50 7.64
N PRO A 744 30.26 -11.69 7.69
CA PRO A 744 28.87 -11.76 8.08
C PRO A 744 28.75 -11.32 9.54
N TYR A 745 27.75 -10.53 9.90
CA TYR A 745 27.46 -10.30 11.30
C TYR A 745 27.08 -11.61 12.02
N THR A 746 27.62 -11.80 13.21
CA THR A 746 27.36 -12.99 14.02
C THR A 746 26.71 -12.60 15.35
N VAL A 747 25.92 -13.50 15.91
CA VAL A 747 25.32 -13.37 17.24
C VAL A 747 25.81 -14.50 18.12
N VAL A 748 25.96 -14.23 19.41
CA VAL A 748 26.38 -15.24 20.39
C VAL A 748 25.16 -16.06 20.83
N GLU A 749 25.34 -17.36 21.09
CA GLU A 749 24.24 -18.26 21.50
C GLU A 749 23.53 -17.80 22.78
N THR A 750 24.25 -17.17 23.70
CA THR A 750 23.72 -16.65 24.98
C THR A 750 22.95 -15.33 24.83
N MET A 751 22.94 -14.72 23.64
CA MET A 751 22.21 -13.50 23.36
C MET A 751 20.70 -13.76 23.42
N SER A 752 19.91 -12.83 23.98
CA SER A 752 18.45 -12.95 23.96
C SER A 752 17.88 -12.71 22.56
N VAL A 753 16.79 -13.41 22.23
CA VAL A 753 16.10 -13.27 20.94
C VAL A 753 15.61 -11.84 20.73
N ALA A 754 15.13 -11.16 21.77
CA ALA A 754 14.75 -9.75 21.69
C ALA A 754 15.90 -8.84 21.18
N LYS A 755 17.13 -9.07 21.66
CA LYS A 755 18.30 -8.31 21.22
C LYS A 755 18.68 -8.69 19.77
N ALA A 756 18.52 -9.96 19.39
CA ALA A 756 18.77 -10.43 18.03
C ALA A 756 17.77 -9.83 17.02
N VAL A 757 16.49 -9.69 17.39
CA VAL A 757 15.46 -9.02 16.58
C VAL A 757 15.82 -7.56 16.29
N VAL A 758 16.26 -6.82 17.32
CA VAL A 758 16.69 -5.42 17.16
C VAL A 758 17.88 -5.33 16.21
N LEU A 759 18.88 -6.20 16.37
CA LEU A 759 20.04 -6.25 15.49
C LEU A 759 19.62 -6.55 14.04
N PHE A 760 18.82 -7.60 13.83
CA PHE A 760 18.33 -8.05 12.53
C PHE A 760 17.56 -6.95 11.79
N ARG A 761 16.69 -6.22 12.50
CA ARG A 761 15.95 -5.10 11.92
C ARG A 761 16.84 -3.91 11.57
N SER A 762 17.84 -3.61 12.40
CA SER A 762 18.73 -2.48 12.19
C SER A 762 19.78 -2.70 11.09
N ILE A 763 20.14 -3.97 10.82
CA ILE A 763 21.32 -4.29 9.97
C ILE A 763 20.97 -5.04 8.68
N SER A 764 19.75 -5.56 8.51
CA SER A 764 19.47 -6.53 7.42
C SER A 764 20.22 -7.86 7.64
N PRO A 765 19.82 -8.97 7.00
CA PRO A 765 19.80 -10.29 7.62
C PRO A 765 21.16 -11.00 7.74
N ILE A 766 21.46 -11.65 8.88
CA ILE A 766 22.64 -12.53 9.03
C ILE A 766 22.39 -13.80 9.86
N VAL A 767 23.29 -14.76 9.68
CA VAL A 767 23.14 -16.21 9.84
C VAL A 767 24.54 -16.81 10.12
N GLY A 768 24.83 -17.75 11.05
CA GLY A 768 24.17 -18.98 11.53
C GLY A 768 22.65 -18.94 11.66
N ILE A 769 21.92 -19.79 10.92
CA ILE A 769 20.79 -19.28 10.14
C ILE A 769 19.58 -18.84 11.00
N LEU A 770 19.60 -17.59 11.48
CA LEU A 770 18.43 -16.86 11.92
C LEU A 770 17.89 -16.08 10.72
N THR A 771 16.84 -16.59 10.12
CA THR A 771 16.10 -15.88 9.07
C THR A 771 15.03 -14.99 9.68
N ARG A 772 14.45 -14.11 8.86
CA ARG A 772 13.27 -13.32 9.21
C ARG A 772 12.17 -14.19 9.81
N GLN A 773 11.92 -15.37 9.22
CA GLN A 773 10.84 -16.27 9.62
C GLN A 773 11.02 -16.78 11.05
N ASP A 774 12.26 -17.00 11.46
CA ASP A 774 12.58 -17.52 12.78
C ASP A 774 12.41 -16.49 13.89
N LEU A 775 12.45 -15.20 13.52
CA LEU A 775 12.35 -14.08 14.44
C LEU A 775 10.92 -13.54 14.55
N ILE A 776 9.97 -14.10 13.79
CA ILE A 776 8.58 -13.68 13.88
C ILE A 776 7.94 -14.29 15.12
N ALA A 777 7.32 -13.44 15.95
CA ALA A 777 6.68 -13.80 17.20
C ALA A 777 5.81 -15.06 17.11
N HIS A 778 4.93 -15.15 16.11
CA HIS A 778 4.00 -16.27 15.96
C HIS A 778 4.71 -17.60 15.66
N ASN A 779 5.79 -17.58 14.90
CA ASN A 779 6.56 -18.77 14.55
C ASN A 779 7.32 -19.30 15.76
N ILE A 780 7.90 -18.40 16.57
CA ILE A 780 8.55 -18.76 17.82
C ILE A 780 7.53 -19.36 18.79
N LEU A 781 6.33 -18.78 18.91
CA LEU A 781 5.26 -19.34 19.75
C LEU A 781 4.78 -20.71 19.27
N GLY A 782 4.81 -20.98 17.96
CA GLY A 782 4.54 -22.31 17.40
C GLY A 782 5.58 -23.35 17.83
N ALA A 783 6.86 -22.98 17.84
CA ALA A 783 7.95 -23.85 18.29
C ALA A 783 8.02 -23.99 19.82
N PHE A 784 7.62 -22.94 20.56
CA PHE A 784 7.68 -22.87 22.02
C PHE A 784 6.30 -22.53 22.62
N PRO A 785 5.31 -23.44 22.53
CA PRO A 785 3.93 -23.18 22.94
C PRO A 785 3.78 -22.87 24.45
N HIS A 786 4.72 -23.32 25.28
CA HIS A 786 4.73 -23.01 26.72
C HIS A 786 4.85 -21.49 27.00
N LEU A 787 5.48 -20.73 26.10
CA LEU A 787 5.59 -19.26 26.20
C LEU A 787 4.26 -18.55 25.92
N ALA A 788 3.33 -19.17 25.20
CA ALA A 788 2.03 -18.59 24.88
C ALA A 788 1.12 -18.45 26.11
N SER A 789 1.28 -19.31 27.12
CA SER A 789 0.45 -19.30 28.34
C SER A 789 0.70 -18.07 29.22
N LYS A 790 1.94 -17.56 29.26
CA LYS A 790 2.33 -16.35 30.00
C LYS A 790 1.70 -15.06 29.45
N ARG A 791 1.16 -15.09 28.23
CA ARG A 791 0.48 -13.93 27.58
C ARG A 791 -0.86 -13.59 28.24
N LYS A 792 -1.51 -14.54 28.92
CA LYS A 792 -2.82 -14.31 29.57
C LYS A 792 -2.71 -13.70 30.98
N THR A 793 -1.50 -13.57 31.52
CA THR A 793 -1.25 -13.17 32.92
C THR A 793 -0.70 -11.75 33.09
N HIS A 794 -0.61 -10.94 32.02
CA HIS A 794 -0.17 -9.55 32.10
C HIS A 794 -1.05 -8.60 31.31
#